data_AF-A0A954XSC5-F1
#
_entry.id   AF-A0A954XSC5-F1
#
_cell.length_a   1.000
_cell.length_b   1.000
_cell.length_c   1.000
_cell.angle_alpha   90.00
_cell.angle_beta   90.00
_cell.angle_gamma   90.00
#
_symmetry.space_group_name_H-M   'P 1'
#
loop_
_entity.id
_entity.type
_entity.pdbx_description
1 polymer ?
#
loop_
_entity_poly.entity_id
_entity_poly.type
_entity_poly.pdbx_seq_one_letter_code
_entity_poly.pdbx_strand_id
1 'polypeptide(L)'
;MSCFKTVAGLLPLLVLLVVGAPVQSQGVAAGDSTANLRLRLVDTATNELVPGRITVEQHVAGAGRVYHFVKSLDPQGTALSYDVTRSPTSFEKHTTVSAHPFGAQVSPGHYVVYYEHGPEWRGNKAQVRVNEGEIAEQQLSTSRWIDMNSRGWYAGDTHVHRTIDDLPNVMRAEDLNVALPLSYWIRDAYSPPVLEDKSYDQSPNLIEFDSDRAIWPLNTEYELFTINGRRHTQGAVFVLNHKEPLQLAAPPVAPIAAEARRQGALLDLDKHSWPWSMMLAPVMGVDLFELANNHIWRTEFFFKAWTREMRPDGWNIETDDEGFTEWGWIDFGFKSYYALLNCGFKMRPTAGTANGVHPVPLGYGRVYVECPDGFSYEKWMQNLDAGRSFVTNGPMLFAKVNGQPPGSTIALDSPATVRVQGNVEGIHALNRIEIVKNGQVVDVIVPENVYESPWVHRSQFDVDVPVDGTSWIAVRCFEPHRTQPPWKMGFAHTAPVHITMPDRPLRPRKRETDYFVARMDAEIERNRDILRPEELAEYQQARDIYARLAETAVADDSTTDETLQSLVIAVEKLPPGWKLSNLQDSEWKELGTNPVVFSRPDMLKPFPWGPNDKEQQDQANVLRTLLAFYQNEQSGQIATLSAYVCADATSALHTSEYLKSPPNIRAQFRVWHRNDLAVCLGVSNEMASTDVETLAAMVESRLPD
;
A
#
# COMPACT_ATOMS: atom_id res chain seq x y z
N MET A 1 -65.99 -4.49 10.90
CA MET A 1 -66.15 -4.77 9.46
C MET A 1 -65.05 -4.03 8.71
N SER A 2 -64.33 -4.70 7.80
CA SER A 2 -63.34 -4.14 6.82
C SER A 2 -62.22 -3.22 7.38
N CYS A 3 -60.95 -3.64 7.53
CA CYS A 3 -59.91 -3.78 6.47
C CYS A 3 -59.60 -2.45 5.74
N PHE A 4 -58.37 -2.01 5.42
CA PHE A 4 -56.97 -2.45 5.64
C PHE A 4 -56.06 -1.19 5.41
N LYS A 5 -54.73 -1.10 5.62
CA LYS A 5 -53.62 -2.01 6.01
C LYS A 5 -52.49 -1.16 6.67
N THR A 6 -51.49 -1.79 7.31
CA THR A 6 -50.27 -1.13 7.85
C THR A 6 -49.07 -1.32 6.92
N VAL A 7 -48.17 -0.34 6.80
CA VAL A 7 -46.71 -0.56 6.65
C VAL A 7 -45.97 0.53 7.43
N ALA A 8 -45.10 0.12 8.35
CA ALA A 8 -44.14 1.00 9.01
C ALA A 8 -42.81 0.96 8.27
N GLY A 9 -42.18 2.12 8.06
CA GLY A 9 -40.82 2.25 7.54
C GLY A 9 -39.96 3.01 8.55
N LEU A 10 -38.82 2.44 8.92
CA LEU A 10 -37.90 3.06 9.88
C LEU A 10 -37.29 4.34 9.29
N LEU A 11 -37.25 5.42 10.07
CA LEU A 11 -36.27 6.48 9.85
C LEU A 11 -34.90 5.95 10.28
N PRO A 12 -33.88 5.93 9.41
CA PRO A 12 -32.50 5.96 9.89
C PRO A 12 -32.25 7.34 10.52
N LEU A 13 -31.68 7.34 11.73
CA LEU A 13 -31.41 8.56 12.48
C LEU A 13 -30.42 9.47 11.73
N LEU A 14 -30.62 10.78 11.84
CA LEU A 14 -29.67 11.78 11.33
C LEU A 14 -28.27 11.56 11.91
N VAL A 15 -27.27 11.46 11.02
CA VAL A 15 -25.90 11.91 11.31
C VAL A 15 -25.55 13.00 10.29
N LEU A 16 -26.06 14.21 10.54
CA LEU A 16 -25.55 15.42 9.93
C LEU A 16 -24.20 15.75 10.60
N LEU A 17 -23.12 15.15 10.08
CA LEU A 17 -21.76 15.58 10.40
C LEU A 17 -21.45 16.88 9.66
N VAL A 18 -22.07 17.97 10.13
CA VAL A 18 -21.55 19.32 9.90
C VAL A 18 -20.30 19.46 10.76
N VAL A 19 -19.18 18.89 10.31
CA VAL A 19 -17.86 19.19 10.86
C VAL A 19 -17.36 20.47 10.20
N GLY A 20 -18.07 21.56 10.45
CA GLY A 20 -17.42 22.86 10.62
C GLY A 20 -16.79 22.86 12.00
N ALA A 21 -15.70 22.11 12.18
CA ALA A 21 -14.89 22.27 13.37
C ALA A 21 -14.27 23.67 13.27
N PRO A 22 -14.55 24.61 14.19
CA PRO A 22 -13.72 25.79 14.28
C PRO A 22 -12.34 25.29 14.68
N VAL A 23 -11.38 25.34 13.75
CA VAL A 23 -9.95 25.29 14.09
C VAL A 23 -9.71 26.54 14.94
N GLN A 24 -9.87 26.40 16.25
CA GLN A 24 -9.45 27.42 17.20
C GLN A 24 -7.94 27.45 17.17
N SER A 25 -7.39 28.32 16.31
CA SER A 25 -6.02 28.76 16.37
C SER A 25 -5.75 29.37 17.75
N GLN A 26 -5.35 28.54 18.71
CA GLN A 26 -4.80 29.03 19.97
C GLN A 26 -3.43 29.62 19.64
N GLY A 27 -3.41 30.94 19.45
CA GLY A 27 -2.22 31.66 19.06
C GLY A 27 -1.06 31.48 20.05
N VAL A 28 0.14 31.76 19.58
CA VAL A 28 1.41 31.65 20.31
C VAL A 28 1.28 32.23 21.72
N ALA A 29 1.18 31.34 22.72
CA ALA A 29 1.00 31.73 24.11
C ALA A 29 2.36 31.95 24.78
N ALA A 30 2.49 33.04 25.53
CA ALA A 30 3.64 33.26 26.39
C ALA A 30 3.78 32.12 27.43
N GLY A 31 5.02 31.77 27.78
CA GLY A 31 5.34 30.60 28.61
C GLY A 31 4.51 30.48 29.90
N ASP A 32 3.83 29.35 30.07
CA ASP A 32 2.91 29.13 31.19
C ASP A 32 3.66 28.65 32.45
N SER A 33 4.08 29.60 33.28
CA SER A 33 4.87 29.31 34.48
C SER A 33 4.12 28.50 35.56
N THR A 34 2.82 28.24 35.39
CA THR A 34 2.01 27.53 36.39
C THR A 34 2.15 26.01 36.35
N ALA A 35 2.68 25.44 35.26
CA ALA A 35 2.74 24.00 35.05
C ALA A 35 3.50 23.23 36.15
N ASN A 36 2.82 22.26 36.77
CA ASN A 36 3.38 21.30 37.73
C ASN A 36 3.84 19.97 37.09
N LEU A 37 3.50 19.70 35.83
CA LEU A 37 4.17 18.70 34.99
C LEU A 37 5.03 19.43 33.97
N ARG A 38 6.36 19.27 34.05
CA ARG A 38 7.33 19.93 33.17
C ARG A 38 8.21 18.92 32.48
N LEU A 39 8.37 19.07 31.18
CA LEU A 39 8.93 18.09 30.28
C LEU A 39 9.92 18.78 29.32
N ARG A 40 10.93 18.02 28.91
CA ARG A 40 11.79 18.38 27.77
C ARG A 40 12.12 17.12 26.98
N LEU A 41 12.14 17.22 25.66
CA LEU A 41 12.54 16.13 24.78
C LEU A 41 13.94 16.40 24.24
N VAL A 42 14.84 15.43 24.38
CA VAL A 42 16.21 15.52 23.84
C VAL A 42 16.53 14.35 22.92
N ASP A 43 17.44 14.59 21.98
CA ASP A 43 18.15 13.53 21.28
C ASP A 43 19.21 12.89 22.22
N THR A 44 19.23 11.57 22.28
CA THR A 44 20.23 10.79 23.01
C THR A 44 21.67 10.93 22.49
N ALA A 45 21.89 11.28 21.23
CA ALA A 45 23.23 11.39 20.66
C ALA A 45 23.88 12.76 20.93
N THR A 46 23.14 13.85 20.75
CA THR A 46 23.62 15.23 20.97
C THR A 46 23.31 15.78 22.37
N ASN A 47 22.30 15.25 23.06
CA ASN A 47 21.68 15.82 24.26
C ASN A 47 21.10 17.25 24.03
N GLU A 48 20.87 17.64 22.78
CA GLU A 48 20.17 18.86 22.41
C GLU A 48 18.65 18.66 22.47
N LEU A 49 17.90 19.76 22.64
CA LEU A 49 16.44 19.73 22.59
C LEU A 49 15.98 19.46 21.16
N VAL A 50 14.98 18.59 21.00
CA VAL A 50 14.36 18.30 19.70
C VAL A 50 12.85 18.56 19.76
N PRO A 51 12.21 18.97 18.64
CA PRO A 51 10.76 19.07 18.56
C PRO A 51 10.14 17.67 18.61
N GLY A 52 8.82 17.58 18.81
CA GLY A 52 8.15 16.28 18.79
C GLY A 52 6.65 16.30 19.02
N ARG A 53 6.02 15.15 18.78
CA ARG A 53 4.62 14.85 19.12
C ARG A 53 4.56 14.24 20.51
N ILE A 54 3.73 14.82 21.39
CA ILE A 54 3.59 14.45 22.80
C ILE A 54 2.12 14.09 23.10
N THR A 55 1.87 12.91 23.67
CA THR A 55 0.57 12.53 24.23
C THR A 55 0.72 12.27 25.72
N VAL A 56 0.05 13.07 26.57
CA VAL A 56 -0.01 12.84 28.02
C VAL A 56 -1.35 12.18 28.37
N GLU A 57 -1.30 10.89 28.72
CA GLU A 57 -2.46 10.09 29.12
C GLU A 57 -2.50 9.92 30.65
N GLN A 58 -3.68 10.03 31.24
CA GLN A 58 -3.98 9.65 32.62
C GLN A 58 -5.08 8.59 32.63
N HIS A 59 -4.86 7.48 33.32
CA HIS A 59 -5.93 6.51 33.56
C HIS A 59 -6.67 6.87 34.86
N VAL A 60 -7.96 7.19 34.74
CA VAL A 60 -8.80 7.61 35.87
C VAL A 60 -9.90 6.59 36.09
N ALA A 61 -9.96 6.01 37.30
CA ALA A 61 -10.96 5.01 37.66
C ALA A 61 -12.39 5.56 37.46
N GLY A 62 -13.21 4.84 36.68
CA GLY A 62 -14.58 5.24 36.34
C GLY A 62 -14.71 6.28 35.22
N ALA A 63 -13.64 6.97 34.81
CA ALA A 63 -13.64 7.95 33.71
C ALA A 63 -12.82 7.51 32.49
N GLY A 64 -12.01 6.45 32.59
CA GLY A 64 -11.24 5.90 31.48
C GLY A 64 -9.94 6.65 31.23
N ARG A 65 -9.60 6.86 29.94
CA ARG A 65 -8.42 7.61 29.52
C ARG A 65 -8.72 9.10 29.42
N VAL A 66 -8.00 9.92 30.18
CA VAL A 66 -8.03 11.38 30.10
C VAL A 66 -6.75 11.85 29.41
N TYR A 67 -6.88 12.73 28.42
CA TYR A 67 -5.76 13.29 27.67
C TYR A 67 -5.50 14.72 28.12
N HIS A 68 -4.22 15.05 28.31
CA HIS A 68 -3.77 16.37 28.74
C HIS A 68 -2.90 16.97 27.63
N PHE A 69 -3.19 18.22 27.24
CA PHE A 69 -2.43 18.95 26.24
C PHE A 69 -1.39 19.84 26.93
N VAL A 70 -0.16 19.85 26.39
CA VAL A 70 0.93 20.66 26.93
C VAL A 70 1.01 22.02 26.25
N LYS A 71 1.61 22.99 26.92
CA LYS A 71 1.98 24.31 26.37
C LYS A 71 3.50 24.46 26.41
N SER A 72 4.03 25.42 25.65
CA SER A 72 5.41 25.85 25.85
C SER A 72 5.58 26.50 27.23
N LEU A 73 6.71 26.23 27.87
CA LEU A 73 7.18 26.95 29.05
C LEU A 73 8.17 28.07 28.67
N ASP A 74 8.70 28.03 27.44
CA ASP A 74 9.56 29.06 26.86
C ASP A 74 8.74 30.04 26.00
N PRO A 75 8.87 31.37 26.16
CA PRO A 75 8.20 32.35 25.30
C PRO A 75 8.57 32.29 23.81
N GLN A 76 9.69 31.67 23.43
CA GLN A 76 10.09 31.42 22.03
C GLN A 76 9.58 30.06 21.50
N GLY A 77 9.13 29.18 22.40
CA GLY A 77 8.62 27.88 22.05
C GLY A 77 7.15 27.89 21.64
N THR A 78 6.80 27.04 20.69
CA THR A 78 5.43 26.80 20.22
C THR A 78 4.95 25.40 20.61
N ALA A 79 3.65 25.28 20.86
CA ALA A 79 2.96 24.04 21.21
C ALA A 79 1.55 24.07 20.60
N LEU A 80 1.21 23.11 19.73
CA LEU A 80 -0.06 23.05 19.01
C LEU A 80 -0.82 21.77 19.38
N SER A 81 -2.00 21.93 19.97
CA SER A 81 -2.89 20.82 20.31
C SER A 81 -3.57 20.25 19.07
N TYR A 82 -3.69 18.93 19.01
CA TYR A 82 -4.45 18.22 18.00
C TYR A 82 -5.43 17.26 18.69
N ASP A 83 -6.72 17.50 18.48
CA ASP A 83 -7.80 16.64 18.96
C ASP A 83 -8.77 16.36 17.80
N VAL A 84 -8.61 15.20 17.18
CA VAL A 84 -9.51 14.73 16.12
C VAL A 84 -10.04 13.36 16.49
N THR A 85 -11.37 13.25 16.59
CA THR A 85 -12.07 12.03 16.98
C THR A 85 -13.10 11.67 15.92
N ARG A 86 -13.04 10.45 15.37
CA ARG A 86 -14.02 9.91 14.40
C ARG A 86 -14.87 8.79 15.00
N SER A 87 -14.29 8.00 15.91
CA SER A 87 -15.00 7.02 16.74
C SER A 87 -14.32 6.91 18.13
N PRO A 88 -14.88 6.15 19.09
CA PRO A 88 -14.21 5.83 20.35
C PRO A 88 -12.86 5.08 20.20
N THR A 89 -12.55 4.54 19.02
CA THR A 89 -11.31 3.79 18.72
C THR A 89 -10.48 4.38 17.56
N SER A 90 -11.09 5.26 16.76
CA SER A 90 -10.45 6.03 15.69
C SER A 90 -10.33 7.50 16.09
N PHE A 91 -9.31 7.84 16.88
CA PHE A 91 -9.03 9.19 17.37
C PHE A 91 -7.52 9.45 17.49
N GLU A 92 -7.14 10.72 17.37
CA GLU A 92 -5.78 11.21 17.56
C GLU A 92 -5.81 12.40 18.53
N LYS A 93 -5.01 12.31 19.61
CA LYS A 93 -4.97 13.30 20.69
C LYS A 93 -3.52 13.51 21.15
N HIS A 94 -2.93 14.63 20.77
CA HIS A 94 -1.55 14.98 21.11
C HIS A 94 -1.31 16.49 21.08
N THR A 95 -0.11 16.92 21.48
CA THR A 95 0.43 18.25 21.21
C THR A 95 1.72 18.10 20.41
N THR A 96 1.89 18.86 19.33
CA THR A 96 3.19 19.03 18.68
C THR A 96 3.93 20.19 19.31
N VAL A 97 5.19 19.99 19.70
CA VAL A 97 6.01 20.97 20.42
C VAL A 97 7.30 21.25 19.67
N SER A 98 7.73 22.51 19.71
CA SER A 98 9.07 22.93 19.27
C SER A 98 10.17 22.43 20.22
N ALA A 99 11.44 22.63 19.86
CA ALA A 99 12.63 22.25 20.62
C ALA A 99 12.87 23.09 21.90
N HIS A 100 11.86 23.20 22.76
CA HIS A 100 11.86 23.99 23.99
C HIS A 100 11.24 23.18 25.15
N PRO A 101 11.43 23.58 26.43
CA PRO A 101 10.69 22.99 27.54
C PRO A 101 9.18 23.24 27.41
N PHE A 102 8.38 22.23 27.72
CA PHE A 102 6.91 22.24 27.65
C PHE A 102 6.30 21.61 28.90
N GLY A 103 5.02 21.88 29.16
CA GLY A 103 4.37 21.37 30.37
C GLY A 103 2.87 21.55 30.39
N ALA A 104 2.24 20.97 31.41
CA ALA A 104 0.81 21.11 31.67
C ALA A 104 0.56 21.29 33.17
N GLN A 105 -0.55 21.95 33.50
CA GLN A 105 -1.08 21.94 34.86
C GLN A 105 -2.04 20.77 35.00
N VAL A 106 -1.69 19.79 35.83
CA VAL A 106 -2.42 18.53 36.02
C VAL A 106 -2.69 18.25 37.50
N SER A 107 -3.63 17.36 37.81
CA SER A 107 -3.87 16.92 39.19
C SER A 107 -2.73 16.00 39.69
N PRO A 108 -2.59 15.80 41.01
CA PRO A 108 -1.73 14.74 41.53
C PRO A 108 -2.18 13.37 40.99
N GLY A 109 -1.25 12.53 40.52
CA GLY A 109 -1.58 11.28 39.86
C GLY A 109 -0.42 10.62 39.11
N HIS A 110 -0.75 9.53 38.41
CA HIS A 110 0.14 8.79 37.53
C HIS A 110 -0.23 9.03 36.06
N TYR A 111 0.77 9.38 35.26
CA TYR A 111 0.66 9.77 33.87
C TYR A 111 1.55 8.88 32.99
N VAL A 112 1.10 8.59 31.78
CA VAL A 112 1.92 7.98 30.73
C VAL A 112 2.13 9.04 29.65
N VAL A 113 3.39 9.39 29.39
CA VAL A 113 3.77 10.32 28.33
C VAL A 113 4.32 9.52 27.16
N TYR A 114 3.62 9.50 26.04
CA TYR A 114 4.15 9.00 24.76
C TYR A 114 4.79 10.17 24.01
N TYR A 115 5.94 9.93 23.38
CA TYR A 115 6.69 10.96 22.67
C TYR A 115 7.44 10.40 21.46
N GLU A 116 7.36 11.13 20.35
CA GLU A 116 7.85 10.73 19.03
C GLU A 116 8.38 11.99 18.30
N HIS A 117 9.34 11.86 17.38
CA HIS A 117 9.84 12.97 16.55
C HIS A 117 9.82 12.51 15.09
N GLY A 118 8.62 12.33 14.52
CA GLY A 118 8.48 11.68 13.22
C GLY A 118 8.88 10.18 13.21
N PRO A 119 8.78 9.52 12.04
CA PRO A 119 9.02 8.08 11.90
C PRO A 119 10.51 7.71 11.76
N GLU A 120 11.42 8.66 11.49
CA GLU A 120 12.88 8.42 11.45
C GLU A 120 13.50 8.31 12.85
N TRP A 121 12.70 8.56 13.88
CA TRP A 121 13.09 8.52 15.29
C TRP A 121 12.29 7.46 16.05
N ARG A 122 12.87 6.99 17.15
CA ARG A 122 12.22 5.98 17.99
C ARG A 122 11.09 6.59 18.81
N GLY A 123 9.86 6.16 18.57
CA GLY A 123 8.74 6.44 19.46
C GLY A 123 8.93 5.76 20.81
N ASN A 124 8.74 6.50 21.90
CA ASN A 124 9.01 6.04 23.26
C ASN A 124 7.88 6.43 24.22
N LYS A 125 7.93 5.89 25.45
CA LYS A 125 7.00 6.26 26.54
C LYS A 125 7.71 6.38 27.88
N ALA A 126 7.24 7.31 28.72
CA ALA A 126 7.67 7.48 30.10
C ALA A 126 6.46 7.39 31.05
N GLN A 127 6.68 6.89 32.27
CA GLN A 127 5.72 7.02 33.35
C GLN A 127 6.15 8.18 34.24
N VAL A 128 5.24 9.12 34.50
CA VAL A 128 5.51 10.30 35.35
C VAL A 128 4.50 10.32 36.48
N ARG A 129 4.97 10.62 37.69
CA ARG A 129 4.13 10.79 38.87
C ARG A 129 4.18 12.24 39.32
N VAL A 130 3.02 12.86 39.47
CA VAL A 130 2.86 14.20 40.03
C VAL A 130 2.31 14.05 41.43
N ASN A 131 3.02 14.54 42.45
CA ASN A 131 2.53 14.54 43.83
C ASN A 131 1.84 15.88 44.17
N GLU A 132 1.11 15.91 45.27
CA GLU A 132 0.45 17.12 45.75
C GLU A 132 1.47 18.19 46.18
N GLY A 133 1.33 19.41 45.64
CA GLY A 133 2.23 20.54 45.92
C GLY A 133 3.61 20.47 45.25
N GLU A 134 3.93 19.41 44.51
CA GLU A 134 5.23 19.23 43.84
C GLU A 134 5.17 19.57 42.35
N ILE A 135 6.33 19.93 41.80
CA ILE A 135 6.57 20.06 40.36
C ILE A 135 7.33 18.81 39.91
N ALA A 136 6.73 18.01 39.04
CA ALA A 136 7.38 16.88 38.40
C ALA A 136 8.12 17.35 37.15
N GLU A 137 9.46 17.37 37.19
CA GLU A 137 10.31 17.66 36.04
C GLU A 137 10.89 16.35 35.46
N GLN A 138 10.70 16.10 34.16
CA GLN A 138 11.19 14.88 33.50
C GLN A 138 11.86 15.20 32.15
N GLN A 139 13.07 14.66 31.96
CA GLN A 139 13.70 14.59 30.65
C GLN A 139 13.21 13.34 29.91
N LEU A 140 12.67 13.54 28.71
CA LEU A 140 12.31 12.51 27.74
C LEU A 140 13.47 12.40 26.73
N SER A 141 13.77 11.21 26.23
CA SER A 141 14.94 11.01 25.37
C SER A 141 14.65 10.05 24.22
N THR A 142 14.91 10.51 23.00
CA THR A 142 14.68 9.76 21.76
C THR A 142 15.98 9.58 20.97
N SER A 143 16.00 8.63 20.04
CA SER A 143 17.14 8.34 19.16
C SER A 143 16.66 8.29 17.72
N ARG A 144 17.36 8.99 16.83
CA ARG A 144 17.23 8.80 15.37
C ARG A 144 17.74 7.39 15.04
N TRP A 145 17.01 6.64 14.23
CA TRP A 145 17.39 5.28 13.83
C TRP A 145 17.75 5.18 12.34
N ILE A 146 17.27 6.13 11.53
CA ILE A 146 17.70 6.37 10.15
C ILE A 146 17.77 7.88 9.92
N ASP A 147 18.63 8.31 9.02
CA ASP A 147 18.73 9.70 8.58
C ASP A 147 18.56 9.74 7.06
N MET A 148 17.34 9.98 6.60
CA MET A 148 16.98 9.94 5.18
C MET A 148 17.58 11.13 4.43
N ASN A 149 17.57 12.33 5.04
CA ASN A 149 18.13 13.55 4.46
C ASN A 149 19.63 13.38 4.15
N SER A 150 20.41 12.74 5.03
CA SER A 150 21.84 12.42 4.80
C SER A 150 22.07 11.41 3.68
N ARG A 151 21.06 10.58 3.37
CA ARG A 151 21.05 9.63 2.26
C ARG A 151 20.48 10.23 0.97
N GLY A 152 20.15 11.52 0.97
CA GLY A 152 19.56 12.23 -0.17
C GLY A 152 18.08 11.93 -0.40
N TRP A 153 17.33 11.49 0.62
CA TRP A 153 15.89 11.22 0.53
C TRP A 153 15.12 12.18 1.44
N TYR A 154 14.11 12.85 0.91
CA TYR A 154 13.37 13.91 1.61
C TYR A 154 11.87 13.61 1.61
N ALA A 155 11.26 13.63 2.79
CA ALA A 155 9.87 13.27 3.04
C ALA A 155 8.89 14.40 2.69
N GLY A 156 7.75 14.06 2.07
CA GLY A 156 6.64 14.97 1.91
C GLY A 156 5.26 14.36 2.12
N ASP A 157 4.29 15.24 2.33
CA ASP A 157 2.85 14.97 2.49
C ASP A 157 2.08 15.85 1.49
N THR A 158 1.35 15.22 0.56
CA THR A 158 0.68 15.92 -0.56
C THR A 158 -0.78 16.30 -0.27
N HIS A 159 -1.35 15.89 0.88
CA HIS A 159 -2.72 16.22 1.29
C HIS A 159 -2.70 16.79 2.71
N VAL A 160 -2.73 18.12 2.87
CA VAL A 160 -2.69 18.74 4.21
C VAL A 160 -3.78 19.81 4.37
N HIS A 161 -4.50 19.76 5.49
CA HIS A 161 -5.63 20.64 5.86
C HIS A 161 -5.28 21.50 7.09
N ARG A 162 -4.09 22.11 7.10
CA ARG A 162 -3.60 22.99 8.16
C ARG A 162 -3.50 24.44 7.69
N THR A 163 -3.58 25.36 8.64
CA THR A 163 -3.13 26.74 8.45
C THR A 163 -1.63 26.75 8.12
N ILE A 164 -1.18 27.72 7.34
CA ILE A 164 0.25 27.89 7.03
C ILE A 164 1.06 28.13 8.31
N ASP A 165 0.51 28.87 9.28
CA ASP A 165 1.17 29.19 10.56
C ASP A 165 1.41 27.96 11.46
N ASP A 166 0.58 26.91 11.36
CA ASP A 166 0.75 25.67 12.13
C ASP A 166 1.95 24.85 11.60
N LEU A 167 2.16 24.84 10.28
CA LEU A 167 3.04 23.89 9.61
C LEU A 167 4.50 23.93 10.08
N PRO A 168 5.17 25.07 10.31
CA PRO A 168 6.55 25.12 10.79
C PRO A 168 6.77 24.50 12.19
N ASN A 169 5.72 24.32 12.99
CA ASN A 169 5.78 23.55 14.23
C ASN A 169 5.54 22.05 13.96
N VAL A 170 4.45 21.71 13.25
CA VAL A 170 4.05 20.32 13.00
C VAL A 170 5.08 19.58 12.15
N MET A 171 5.57 20.19 11.06
CA MET A 171 6.59 19.58 10.18
C MET A 171 7.91 19.31 10.90
N ARG A 172 8.31 20.19 11.83
CA ARG A 172 9.49 19.97 12.68
C ARG A 172 9.24 18.83 13.67
N ALA A 173 8.10 18.80 14.34
CA ALA A 173 7.74 17.71 15.26
C ALA A 173 7.69 16.34 14.55
N GLU A 174 7.22 16.30 13.30
CA GLU A 174 7.01 15.06 12.53
C GLU A 174 8.18 14.68 11.60
N ASP A 175 9.29 15.41 11.67
CA ASP A 175 10.46 15.29 10.78
C ASP A 175 10.05 15.16 9.30
N LEU A 176 9.38 16.18 8.78
CA LEU A 176 8.87 16.26 7.41
C LEU A 176 9.54 17.43 6.66
N ASN A 177 9.95 17.20 5.40
CA ASN A 177 10.63 18.20 4.58
C ASN A 177 9.65 19.08 3.80
N VAL A 178 8.66 18.48 3.14
CA VAL A 178 7.73 19.20 2.25
C VAL A 178 6.28 18.98 2.67
N ALA A 179 5.51 20.06 2.75
CA ALA A 179 4.06 20.00 2.91
C ALA A 179 3.38 20.79 1.79
N LEU A 180 2.35 20.19 1.18
CA LEU A 180 1.50 20.81 0.17
C LEU A 180 0.08 21.01 0.76
N PRO A 181 -0.16 22.09 1.53
CA PRO A 181 -1.48 22.38 2.07
C PRO A 181 -2.47 22.72 0.95
N LEU A 182 -3.66 22.12 1.02
CA LEU A 182 -4.75 22.35 0.07
C LEU A 182 -5.52 23.61 0.48
N SER A 183 -4.85 24.77 0.34
CA SER A 183 -5.31 26.07 0.81
C SER A 183 -6.54 26.61 0.07
N TYR A 184 -6.91 26.01 -1.07
CA TYR A 184 -8.25 26.13 -1.65
C TYR A 184 -8.95 24.77 -1.59
N TRP A 185 -10.10 24.68 -0.94
CA TRP A 185 -10.88 23.45 -0.80
C TRP A 185 -12.31 23.65 -1.32
N ILE A 186 -12.57 23.17 -2.54
CA ILE A 186 -13.80 23.45 -3.29
C ILE A 186 -14.76 22.29 -3.13
N ARG A 187 -15.93 22.56 -2.57
CA ARG A 187 -16.85 21.51 -2.08
C ARG A 187 -18.20 21.49 -2.79
N ASP A 188 -18.58 22.64 -3.36
CA ASP A 188 -19.76 22.79 -4.21
C ASP A 188 -19.34 22.99 -5.66
N ALA A 189 -20.03 22.31 -6.59
CA ALA A 189 -19.72 22.41 -8.00
C ALA A 189 -20.04 23.79 -8.59
N TYR A 190 -19.29 24.14 -9.64
CA TYR A 190 -19.37 25.40 -10.38
C TYR A 190 -18.89 26.66 -9.64
N SER A 191 -18.36 26.48 -8.44
CA SER A 191 -17.58 27.50 -7.72
C SER A 191 -16.10 27.44 -8.10
N PRO A 192 -15.47 28.55 -8.53
CA PRO A 192 -14.03 28.62 -8.72
C PRO A 192 -13.33 28.98 -7.40
N PRO A 193 -12.09 28.50 -7.16
CA PRO A 193 -11.33 28.75 -5.93
C PRO A 193 -11.29 30.18 -5.41
N VAL A 194 -11.11 31.14 -6.30
CA VAL A 194 -10.99 32.57 -5.94
C VAL A 194 -12.29 33.19 -5.40
N LEU A 195 -13.43 32.50 -5.48
CA LEU A 195 -14.71 32.98 -4.96
C LEU A 195 -15.16 32.33 -3.64
N GLU A 196 -14.74 31.11 -3.32
CA GLU A 196 -15.25 30.38 -2.14
C GLU A 196 -14.45 30.60 -0.85
N ASP A 197 -13.13 30.78 -0.91
CA ASP A 197 -12.34 31.01 0.31
C ASP A 197 -11.34 32.17 0.16
N LYS A 198 -11.52 33.19 1.03
CA LYS A 198 -10.62 34.34 1.17
C LYS A 198 -9.81 34.31 2.47
N SER A 199 -9.93 33.26 3.28
CA SER A 199 -9.14 33.10 4.51
C SER A 199 -7.67 32.79 4.21
N TYR A 200 -7.37 32.33 2.98
CA TYR A 200 -6.04 32.03 2.48
C TYR A 200 -5.69 32.87 1.23
N ASP A 201 -5.56 34.19 1.40
CA ASP A 201 -4.91 35.07 0.40
C ASP A 201 -3.39 34.82 0.41
N GLN A 202 -2.99 33.65 -0.09
CA GLN A 202 -1.62 33.18 -0.07
C GLN A 202 -0.85 33.69 -1.27
N SER A 203 0.26 34.38 -1.00
CA SER A 203 1.22 34.72 -2.06
C SER A 203 1.87 33.44 -2.61
N PRO A 204 2.12 33.33 -3.93
CA PRO A 204 2.78 32.18 -4.55
C PRO A 204 4.30 32.16 -4.31
N ASN A 205 4.70 32.38 -3.06
CA ASN A 205 6.08 32.41 -2.61
C ASN A 205 6.36 31.11 -1.85
N LEU A 206 7.52 30.49 -2.11
CA LEU A 206 8.01 29.38 -1.31
C LEU A 206 8.27 29.85 0.13
N ILE A 207 7.78 29.09 1.11
CA ILE A 207 8.02 29.36 2.53
C ILE A 207 9.06 28.38 3.04
N GLU A 208 10.32 28.82 3.08
CA GLU A 208 11.44 28.08 3.67
C GLU A 208 11.64 28.56 5.11
N PHE A 209 11.82 27.62 6.05
CA PHE A 209 12.00 27.95 7.47
C PHE A 209 13.10 27.16 8.18
N ASP A 210 13.64 26.12 7.54
CA ASP A 210 14.90 25.42 7.86
C ASP A 210 15.63 25.14 6.53
N SER A 211 16.91 24.72 6.56
CA SER A 211 17.69 24.42 5.35
C SER A 211 17.19 23.24 4.51
N ASP A 212 16.30 22.42 5.07
CA ASP A 212 15.74 21.21 4.47
C ASP A 212 14.21 21.13 4.58
N ARG A 213 13.53 22.26 4.87
CA ARG A 213 12.06 22.30 4.99
C ARG A 213 11.43 23.46 4.25
N ALA A 214 10.41 23.14 3.45
CA ALA A 214 9.67 24.10 2.64
C ALA A 214 8.18 23.79 2.57
N ILE A 215 7.36 24.84 2.55
CA ILE A 215 5.92 24.77 2.26
C ILE A 215 5.67 25.50 0.95
N TRP A 216 4.92 24.86 0.05
CA TRP A 216 4.32 25.56 -1.08
C TRP A 216 2.85 25.85 -0.77
N PRO A 217 2.46 27.12 -0.53
CA PRO A 217 1.15 27.45 0.02
C PRO A 217 0.02 27.46 -1.02
N LEU A 218 0.31 27.24 -2.31
CA LEU A 218 -0.66 27.37 -3.40
C LEU A 218 -0.99 26.02 -4.05
N ASN A 219 -1.96 25.31 -3.45
CA ASN A 219 -2.52 24.07 -3.94
C ASN A 219 -4.06 24.10 -3.82
N THR A 220 -4.76 23.39 -4.70
CA THR A 220 -6.23 23.35 -4.76
C THR A 220 -6.75 21.92 -4.69
N GLU A 221 -7.73 21.68 -3.83
CA GLU A 221 -8.58 20.48 -3.81
C GLU A 221 -9.95 20.81 -4.42
N TYR A 222 -10.38 20.03 -5.42
CA TYR A 222 -11.79 19.99 -5.83
C TYR A 222 -12.42 18.72 -5.25
N GLU A 223 -13.05 18.80 -4.08
CA GLU A 223 -13.73 17.68 -3.40
C GLU A 223 -15.26 17.84 -3.45
N LEU A 224 -15.84 17.53 -4.61
CA LEU A 224 -17.22 17.88 -4.91
C LEU A 224 -18.22 16.94 -4.21
N PHE A 225 -18.96 17.46 -3.23
CA PHE A 225 -20.05 16.77 -2.54
C PHE A 225 -21.44 17.12 -3.07
N THR A 226 -21.56 18.27 -3.75
CA THR A 226 -22.84 18.86 -4.16
C THR A 226 -22.78 19.28 -5.62
N ILE A 227 -23.78 18.90 -6.41
CA ILE A 227 -24.02 19.43 -7.77
C ILE A 227 -25.36 20.18 -7.78
N ASN A 228 -25.38 21.41 -8.30
CA ASN A 228 -26.61 22.21 -8.43
C ASN A 228 -27.43 22.32 -7.11
N GLY A 229 -26.74 22.46 -5.97
CA GLY A 229 -27.37 22.53 -4.64
C GLY A 229 -27.96 21.21 -4.12
N ARG A 230 -27.73 20.08 -4.79
CA ARG A 230 -28.13 18.74 -4.37
C ARG A 230 -26.92 17.90 -4.01
N ARG A 231 -27.00 17.15 -2.90
CA ARG A 231 -25.95 16.22 -2.50
C ARG A 231 -25.78 15.13 -3.57
N HIS A 232 -24.64 15.16 -4.26
CA HIS A 232 -24.27 14.22 -5.32
C HIS A 232 -22.76 14.23 -5.44
N THR A 233 -22.10 13.37 -4.68
CA THR A 233 -20.64 13.37 -4.57
C THR A 233 -19.98 12.89 -5.87
N GLN A 234 -18.93 13.56 -6.33
CA GLN A 234 -18.06 13.04 -7.39
C GLN A 234 -16.74 12.52 -6.82
N GLY A 235 -16.22 13.19 -5.80
CA GLY A 235 -14.97 12.86 -5.12
C GLY A 235 -13.97 14.01 -5.17
N ALA A 236 -12.70 13.69 -4.92
CA ALA A 236 -11.60 14.66 -4.91
C ALA A 236 -10.65 14.53 -6.11
N VAL A 237 -9.98 15.64 -6.43
CA VAL A 237 -8.74 15.71 -7.24
C VAL A 237 -7.95 16.94 -6.82
N PHE A 238 -6.62 16.84 -6.80
CA PHE A 238 -5.76 17.95 -6.39
C PHE A 238 -5.01 18.56 -7.57
N VAL A 239 -4.82 19.87 -7.52
CA VAL A 239 -3.85 20.61 -8.34
C VAL A 239 -2.76 21.10 -7.40
N LEU A 240 -1.58 20.51 -7.52
CA LEU A 240 -0.44 20.71 -6.62
C LEU A 240 0.62 21.60 -7.29
N ASN A 241 1.28 22.47 -6.51
CA ASN A 241 2.39 23.32 -6.96
C ASN A 241 2.01 24.37 -8.05
N HIS A 242 0.73 24.75 -8.17
CA HIS A 242 0.32 25.81 -9.08
C HIS A 242 0.85 27.19 -8.64
N LYS A 243 0.95 28.14 -9.58
CA LYS A 243 1.67 29.43 -9.43
C LYS A 243 0.75 30.65 -9.38
N GLU A 244 -0.48 30.50 -9.83
CA GLU A 244 -1.55 31.51 -9.81
C GLU A 244 -2.85 30.84 -9.33
N PRO A 245 -3.67 31.49 -8.49
CA PRO A 245 -4.95 30.92 -8.05
C PRO A 245 -5.85 30.54 -9.23
N LEU A 246 -6.41 29.32 -9.19
CA LEU A 246 -7.22 28.80 -10.29
C LEU A 246 -8.56 29.55 -10.38
N GLN A 247 -8.89 30.00 -11.59
CA GLN A 247 -10.13 30.75 -11.89
C GLN A 247 -11.25 29.85 -12.42
N LEU A 248 -11.00 28.54 -12.51
CA LEU A 248 -11.88 27.56 -13.13
C LEU A 248 -12.63 26.78 -12.04
N ALA A 249 -13.87 26.44 -12.32
CA ALA A 249 -14.72 25.63 -11.47
C ALA A 249 -14.90 24.22 -12.05
N ALA A 250 -15.11 23.23 -11.19
CA ALA A 250 -15.38 21.85 -11.58
C ALA A 250 -16.87 21.47 -11.31
N PRO A 251 -17.44 20.52 -12.08
CA PRO A 251 -16.99 20.08 -13.41
C PRO A 251 -17.30 21.17 -14.47
N PRO A 252 -16.78 21.07 -15.72
CA PRO A 252 -15.88 20.04 -16.25
C PRO A 252 -14.44 20.14 -15.73
N VAL A 253 -13.65 19.06 -15.84
CA VAL A 253 -12.31 18.97 -15.26
C VAL A 253 -11.16 19.11 -16.28
N ALA A 254 -11.39 18.83 -17.56
CA ALA A 254 -10.36 18.96 -18.60
C ALA A 254 -9.77 20.39 -18.73
N PRO A 255 -10.56 21.49 -18.60
CA PRO A 255 -9.99 22.84 -18.60
C PRO A 255 -9.06 23.12 -17.41
N ILE A 256 -9.38 22.58 -16.23
CA ILE A 256 -8.53 22.68 -15.03
C ILE A 256 -7.21 21.93 -15.26
N ALA A 257 -7.29 20.75 -15.88
CA ALA A 257 -6.10 19.95 -16.21
C ALA A 257 -5.17 20.63 -17.24
N ALA A 258 -5.72 21.42 -18.17
CA ALA A 258 -4.95 22.22 -19.10
C ALA A 258 -4.28 23.43 -18.41
N GLU A 259 -5.01 24.10 -17.51
CA GLU A 259 -4.52 25.24 -16.75
C GLU A 259 -3.43 24.84 -15.74
N ALA A 260 -3.60 23.72 -15.05
CA ALA A 260 -2.57 23.14 -14.19
C ALA A 260 -1.23 22.97 -14.94
N ARG A 261 -1.28 22.37 -16.14
CA ARG A 261 -0.11 22.20 -17.00
C ARG A 261 0.51 23.51 -17.48
N ARG A 262 -0.29 24.52 -17.80
CA ARG A 262 0.20 25.87 -18.14
C ARG A 262 1.07 26.44 -17.03
N GLN A 263 0.73 26.15 -15.78
CA GLN A 263 1.44 26.63 -14.59
C GLN A 263 2.58 25.70 -14.12
N GLY A 264 2.77 24.52 -14.74
CA GLY A 264 3.73 23.51 -14.27
C GLY A 264 3.30 22.81 -12.97
N ALA A 265 2.00 22.79 -12.69
CA ALA A 265 1.39 22.08 -11.58
C ALA A 265 1.22 20.58 -11.89
N LEU A 266 1.20 19.75 -10.86
CA LEU A 266 0.91 18.31 -10.95
C LEU A 266 -0.53 18.03 -10.52
N LEU A 267 -1.13 17.00 -11.11
CA LEU A 267 -2.48 16.54 -10.77
C LEU A 267 -2.40 15.27 -9.91
N ASP A 268 -3.04 15.25 -8.73
CA ASP A 268 -3.03 14.08 -7.84
C ASP A 268 -4.43 13.47 -7.68
N LEU A 269 -4.51 12.13 -7.78
CA LEU A 269 -5.72 11.34 -7.60
C LEU A 269 -5.74 10.79 -6.17
N ASP A 270 -6.57 11.42 -5.33
CA ASP A 270 -6.80 11.11 -3.92
C ASP A 270 -7.20 9.65 -3.63
N LYS A 271 -8.37 9.20 -4.13
CA LYS A 271 -8.88 7.85 -3.83
C LYS A 271 -9.29 7.10 -5.07
N HIS A 272 -8.84 5.86 -5.14
CA HIS A 272 -9.18 4.85 -6.14
C HIS A 272 -10.70 4.60 -6.27
N SER A 273 -11.46 4.76 -5.19
CA SER A 273 -12.88 4.39 -5.12
C SER A 273 -13.87 5.56 -5.22
N TRP A 274 -13.43 6.80 -5.40
CA TRP A 274 -14.36 7.91 -5.67
C TRP A 274 -15.14 7.68 -6.98
N PRO A 275 -16.41 8.13 -7.08
CA PRO A 275 -17.22 8.05 -8.29
C PRO A 275 -16.49 8.49 -9.56
N TRP A 276 -15.84 9.67 -9.56
CA TRP A 276 -15.22 10.22 -10.75
C TRP A 276 -13.78 9.75 -11.03
N SER A 277 -13.09 9.08 -10.10
CA SER A 277 -11.64 8.87 -10.20
C SER A 277 -11.18 8.16 -11.47
N MET A 278 -11.96 7.18 -11.92
CA MET A 278 -11.63 6.44 -13.15
C MET A 278 -11.91 7.26 -14.42
N MET A 279 -12.73 8.32 -14.35
CA MET A 279 -12.87 9.32 -15.43
C MET A 279 -11.67 10.28 -15.44
N LEU A 280 -11.24 10.75 -14.26
CA LEU A 280 -10.16 11.72 -14.14
C LEU A 280 -8.86 11.24 -14.82
N ALA A 281 -8.44 10.00 -14.58
CA ALA A 281 -7.17 9.47 -15.07
C ALA A 281 -6.94 9.71 -16.59
N PRO A 282 -7.84 9.29 -17.51
CA PRO A 282 -7.71 9.58 -18.94
C PRO A 282 -8.11 11.00 -19.37
N VAL A 283 -9.05 11.66 -18.69
CA VAL A 283 -9.58 12.98 -19.12
C VAL A 283 -8.64 14.11 -18.72
N MET A 284 -8.20 14.10 -17.47
CA MET A 284 -7.22 15.06 -16.95
C MET A 284 -5.77 14.63 -17.25
N GLY A 285 -5.54 13.36 -17.60
CA GLY A 285 -4.19 12.80 -17.75
C GLY A 285 -3.42 12.86 -16.43
N VAL A 286 -4.00 12.32 -15.36
CA VAL A 286 -3.52 12.57 -13.99
C VAL A 286 -2.08 12.09 -13.78
N ASP A 287 -1.32 12.84 -13.00
CA ASP A 287 0.12 12.70 -12.81
C ASP A 287 0.49 11.77 -11.65
N LEU A 288 -0.19 11.96 -10.53
CA LEU A 288 0.11 11.36 -9.24
C LEU A 288 -1.08 10.53 -8.75
N PHE A 289 -0.80 9.55 -7.89
CA PHE A 289 -1.81 8.68 -7.29
C PHE A 289 -1.51 8.53 -5.80
N GLU A 290 -2.43 8.92 -4.92
CA GLU A 290 -2.25 8.88 -3.47
C GLU A 290 -2.37 7.43 -2.96
N LEU A 291 -1.32 6.67 -3.19
CA LEU A 291 -1.25 5.24 -2.95
C LEU A 291 -1.22 4.94 -1.45
N ALA A 292 -0.64 5.84 -0.65
CA ALA A 292 -0.82 5.88 0.80
C ALA A 292 -1.75 7.03 1.20
N ASN A 293 -3.02 6.93 0.80
CA ASN A 293 -4.02 7.98 0.97
C ASN A 293 -4.45 8.26 2.42
N ASN A 294 -5.10 9.41 2.58
CA ASN A 294 -5.62 9.94 3.84
C ASN A 294 -6.64 9.06 4.61
N HIS A 295 -6.98 7.86 4.14
CA HIS A 295 -7.75 6.84 4.87
C HIS A 295 -6.87 5.79 5.57
N ILE A 296 -5.55 5.80 5.34
CA ILE A 296 -4.58 4.91 5.99
C ILE A 296 -4.09 5.56 7.29
N TRP A 297 -4.63 5.11 8.42
CA TRP A 297 -4.42 5.76 9.71
C TRP A 297 -3.55 4.96 10.67
N ARG A 298 -3.06 5.67 11.70
CA ARG A 298 -2.41 5.05 12.84
C ARG A 298 -3.40 4.65 13.96
N THR A 299 -4.70 4.65 13.67
CA THR A 299 -5.81 4.27 14.56
C THR A 299 -6.57 3.09 13.97
N GLU A 300 -7.64 2.62 14.62
CA GLU A 300 -8.51 1.61 14.00
C GLU A 300 -9.11 2.12 12.68
N PHE A 301 -9.13 1.25 11.66
CA PHE A 301 -9.62 1.55 10.32
C PHE A 301 -11.14 1.79 10.31
N PHE A 302 -11.54 2.97 9.86
CA PHE A 302 -12.90 3.50 10.03
C PHE A 302 -13.78 3.34 8.78
N PHE A 303 -13.20 3.20 7.60
CA PHE A 303 -13.92 3.35 6.31
C PHE A 303 -14.50 2.06 5.74
N LYS A 304 -14.83 1.08 6.58
CA LYS A 304 -15.26 -0.25 6.15
C LYS A 304 -16.40 -0.23 5.12
N ALA A 305 -17.48 0.50 5.39
CA ALA A 305 -18.64 0.54 4.50
C ALA A 305 -18.55 1.59 3.37
N TRP A 306 -17.49 2.40 3.32
CA TRP A 306 -17.44 3.59 2.46
C TRP A 306 -17.05 3.23 1.02
N THR A 307 -17.84 3.63 0.02
CA THR A 307 -17.65 3.29 -1.41
C THR A 307 -17.56 1.77 -1.70
N ARG A 308 -18.14 0.92 -0.83
CA ARG A 308 -18.12 -0.53 -0.99
C ARG A 308 -18.71 -0.99 -2.33
N GLU A 309 -19.70 -0.25 -2.84
CA GLU A 309 -20.34 -0.42 -4.14
C GLU A 309 -19.40 -0.20 -5.34
N MET A 310 -18.27 0.49 -5.14
CA MET A 310 -17.29 0.78 -6.18
C MET A 310 -16.23 -0.34 -6.32
N ARG A 311 -16.24 -1.31 -5.40
CA ARG A 311 -15.30 -2.43 -5.36
C ARG A 311 -15.45 -3.32 -6.62
N PRO A 312 -14.37 -3.62 -7.35
CA PRO A 312 -14.41 -4.52 -8.50
C PRO A 312 -14.73 -5.96 -8.08
N ASP A 313 -15.64 -6.59 -8.81
CA ASP A 313 -15.91 -8.03 -8.69
C ASP A 313 -14.79 -8.86 -9.35
N GLY A 314 -14.53 -10.06 -8.81
CA GLY A 314 -13.48 -10.97 -9.31
C GLY A 314 -12.04 -10.53 -9.01
N TRP A 315 -11.81 -9.40 -8.33
CA TRP A 315 -10.47 -8.93 -7.95
C TRP A 315 -9.98 -9.44 -6.59
N ASN A 316 -10.78 -10.26 -5.88
CA ASN A 316 -10.48 -10.84 -4.57
C ASN A 316 -10.05 -9.80 -3.51
N ILE A 317 -10.75 -8.65 -3.48
CA ILE A 317 -10.60 -7.62 -2.44
C ILE A 317 -11.23 -8.11 -1.13
N GLU A 318 -10.47 -8.09 -0.04
CA GLU A 318 -10.87 -8.58 1.28
C GLU A 318 -11.97 -7.70 1.93
N THR A 319 -12.95 -8.35 2.54
CA THR A 319 -14.04 -7.71 3.29
C THR A 319 -14.49 -8.57 4.47
N ASP A 320 -14.89 -7.94 5.57
CA ASP A 320 -15.61 -8.55 6.70
C ASP A 320 -17.13 -8.26 6.62
N ASP A 321 -17.87 -8.59 7.68
CA ASP A 321 -19.32 -8.32 7.78
C ASP A 321 -19.66 -6.82 7.77
N GLU A 322 -18.73 -5.95 8.16
CA GLU A 322 -18.89 -4.49 8.24
C GLU A 322 -18.45 -3.78 6.94
N GLY A 323 -17.59 -4.41 6.13
CA GLY A 323 -17.19 -3.92 4.80
C GLY A 323 -15.72 -4.23 4.50
N PHE A 324 -14.98 -3.28 3.94
CA PHE A 324 -13.54 -3.41 3.74
C PHE A 324 -12.80 -3.63 5.06
N THR A 325 -11.84 -4.55 5.07
CA THR A 325 -10.76 -4.56 6.07
C THR A 325 -9.73 -3.49 5.72
N GLU A 326 -8.80 -3.19 6.64
CA GLU A 326 -7.68 -2.28 6.35
C GLU A 326 -6.85 -2.80 5.16
N TRP A 327 -6.60 -4.11 5.10
CA TRP A 327 -5.92 -4.75 3.98
C TRP A 327 -6.73 -4.66 2.68
N GLY A 328 -8.04 -4.93 2.72
CA GLY A 328 -8.91 -4.81 1.54
C GLY A 328 -8.93 -3.41 0.94
N TRP A 329 -8.91 -2.36 1.78
CA TRP A 329 -8.77 -0.98 1.34
C TRP A 329 -7.44 -0.70 0.62
N ILE A 330 -6.34 -1.14 1.23
CA ILE A 330 -4.97 -0.95 0.69
C ILE A 330 -4.79 -1.73 -0.63
N ASP A 331 -5.23 -2.99 -0.68
CA ASP A 331 -5.13 -3.84 -1.87
C ASP A 331 -6.03 -3.37 -3.02
N PHE A 332 -7.21 -2.81 -2.73
CA PHE A 332 -8.04 -2.15 -3.76
C PHE A 332 -7.35 -0.90 -4.31
N GLY A 333 -6.69 -0.11 -3.46
CA GLY A 333 -5.82 0.99 -3.87
C GLY A 333 -4.70 0.54 -4.80
N PHE A 334 -3.93 -0.48 -4.40
CA PHE A 334 -2.85 -1.05 -5.20
C PHE A 334 -3.35 -1.59 -6.55
N LYS A 335 -4.37 -2.45 -6.56
CA LYS A 335 -4.87 -3.06 -7.80
C LYS A 335 -5.45 -2.03 -8.76
N SER A 336 -6.11 -0.98 -8.25
CA SER A 336 -6.61 0.13 -9.09
C SER A 336 -5.45 0.92 -9.72
N TYR A 337 -4.43 1.25 -8.93
CA TYR A 337 -3.20 1.87 -9.42
C TYR A 337 -2.54 1.02 -10.50
N TYR A 338 -2.39 -0.29 -10.27
CA TYR A 338 -1.79 -1.23 -11.21
C TYR A 338 -2.58 -1.37 -12.51
N ALA A 339 -3.91 -1.42 -12.43
CA ALA A 339 -4.79 -1.44 -13.59
C ALA A 339 -4.65 -0.15 -14.44
N LEU A 340 -4.47 1.02 -13.80
CA LEU A 340 -4.18 2.27 -14.51
C LEU A 340 -2.77 2.26 -15.14
N LEU A 341 -1.74 1.77 -14.44
CA LEU A 341 -0.40 1.57 -15.02
C LEU A 341 -0.44 0.62 -16.23
N ASN A 342 -1.20 -0.47 -16.13
CA ASN A 342 -1.42 -1.46 -17.19
C ASN A 342 -2.17 -0.89 -18.41
N CYS A 343 -3.06 0.08 -18.19
CA CYS A 343 -3.68 0.90 -19.25
C CYS A 343 -2.74 1.96 -19.85
N GLY A 344 -1.50 2.08 -19.35
CA GLY A 344 -0.48 2.99 -19.87
C GLY A 344 -0.41 4.37 -19.19
N PHE A 345 -1.23 4.64 -18.18
CA PHE A 345 -1.15 5.88 -17.40
C PHE A 345 0.08 5.83 -16.48
N LYS A 346 1.11 6.64 -16.76
CA LYS A 346 2.37 6.65 -16.00
C LYS A 346 2.28 7.46 -14.70
N MET A 347 1.35 7.06 -13.84
CA MET A 347 1.08 7.75 -12.57
C MET A 347 2.17 7.43 -11.54
N ARG A 348 2.65 8.44 -10.79
CA ARG A 348 3.69 8.28 -9.75
C ARG A 348 3.02 8.22 -8.37
N PRO A 349 3.46 7.36 -7.44
CA PRO A 349 2.77 7.21 -6.16
C PRO A 349 3.12 8.36 -5.20
N THR A 350 2.09 8.89 -4.55
CA THR A 350 2.13 9.91 -3.49
C THR A 350 1.48 9.39 -2.21
N ALA A 351 1.58 10.19 -1.15
CA ALA A 351 0.98 9.92 0.14
C ALA A 351 0.51 11.23 0.75
N GLY A 352 -0.66 11.18 1.36
CA GLY A 352 -1.30 12.32 1.99
C GLY A 352 -1.98 11.90 3.28
N THR A 353 -2.00 12.77 4.29
CA THR A 353 -2.63 12.44 5.59
C THR A 353 -3.96 13.15 5.82
N ALA A 354 -4.21 14.24 5.11
CA ALA A 354 -5.23 15.24 5.44
C ALA A 354 -5.20 15.62 6.94
N ASN A 355 -4.00 15.74 7.50
CA ASN A 355 -3.82 16.25 8.85
C ASN A 355 -4.45 17.64 8.96
N GLY A 356 -5.21 17.87 10.03
CA GLY A 356 -6.16 18.97 10.17
C GLY A 356 -7.61 18.49 10.23
N VAL A 357 -7.98 17.46 9.44
CA VAL A 357 -9.34 16.91 9.41
C VAL A 357 -9.43 15.42 9.79
N HIS A 358 -8.35 14.63 9.69
CA HIS A 358 -8.38 13.19 10.00
C HIS A 358 -7.54 12.79 11.24
N PRO A 359 -7.91 11.71 11.97
CA PRO A 359 -7.26 11.30 13.22
C PRO A 359 -5.93 10.58 12.94
N VAL A 360 -5.02 11.30 12.30
CA VAL A 360 -3.71 10.83 11.86
C VAL A 360 -2.72 12.00 11.95
N PRO A 361 -1.49 11.81 12.44
CA PRO A 361 -0.47 12.85 12.44
C PRO A 361 0.02 13.19 11.02
N LEU A 362 0.55 14.41 10.84
CA LEU A 362 1.12 14.87 9.57
C LEU A 362 2.27 13.95 9.13
N GLY A 363 2.30 13.59 7.85
CA GLY A 363 3.32 12.70 7.29
C GLY A 363 3.40 11.32 7.94
N TYR A 364 2.32 10.78 8.52
CA TYR A 364 2.27 9.38 8.94
C TYR A 364 2.37 8.44 7.73
N GLY A 365 1.47 8.61 6.75
CA GLY A 365 1.74 8.25 5.37
C GLY A 365 2.58 9.36 4.74
N ARG A 366 3.69 9.02 4.09
CA ARG A 366 4.58 9.99 3.43
C ARG A 366 5.20 9.43 2.16
N VAL A 367 5.55 10.32 1.24
CA VAL A 367 6.37 10.01 0.07
C VAL A 367 7.80 10.49 0.33
N TYR A 368 8.79 9.61 0.20
CA TYR A 368 10.20 10.02 0.16
C TYR A 368 10.62 10.21 -1.29
N VAL A 369 11.30 11.31 -1.58
CA VAL A 369 11.81 11.65 -2.91
C VAL A 369 13.33 11.76 -2.87
N GLU A 370 14.01 11.06 -3.78
CA GLU A 370 15.47 11.04 -3.85
C GLU A 370 16.00 12.29 -4.59
N CYS A 371 16.69 13.17 -3.85
CA CYS A 371 17.45 14.32 -4.33
C CYS A 371 18.93 14.14 -3.92
N PRO A 372 19.74 13.39 -4.70
CA PRO A 372 21.09 13.00 -4.30
C PRO A 372 22.06 14.18 -4.17
N ASP A 373 21.82 15.26 -4.92
CA ASP A 373 22.61 16.50 -4.89
C ASP A 373 22.11 17.49 -3.82
N GLY A 374 21.48 17.00 -2.76
CA GLY A 374 20.88 17.77 -1.67
C GLY A 374 19.55 18.44 -2.02
N PHE A 375 18.85 18.89 -0.97
CA PHE A 375 17.53 19.51 -1.03
C PHE A 375 17.50 20.83 -1.81
N SER A 376 16.47 20.98 -2.66
CA SER A 376 15.75 22.23 -2.86
C SER A 376 14.30 21.85 -3.17
N TYR A 377 13.34 22.75 -2.96
CA TYR A 377 11.94 22.45 -3.25
C TYR A 377 11.71 22.15 -4.75
N GLU A 378 12.40 22.86 -5.64
CA GLU A 378 12.30 22.66 -7.09
C GLU A 378 12.82 21.28 -7.49
N LYS A 379 13.97 20.86 -6.95
CA LYS A 379 14.51 19.50 -7.15
C LYS A 379 13.54 18.45 -6.61
N TRP A 380 12.94 18.70 -5.44
CA TRP A 380 11.98 17.78 -4.84
C TRP A 380 10.76 17.58 -5.74
N MET A 381 10.15 18.67 -6.22
CA MET A 381 9.02 18.60 -7.16
C MET A 381 9.40 17.93 -8.49
N GLN A 382 10.57 18.24 -9.05
CA GLN A 382 11.06 17.62 -10.29
C GLN A 382 11.32 16.11 -10.12
N ASN A 383 11.87 15.70 -8.99
CA ASN A 383 12.16 14.29 -8.72
C ASN A 383 10.89 13.51 -8.33
N LEU A 384 9.88 14.15 -7.75
CA LEU A 384 8.53 13.58 -7.57
C LEU A 384 7.84 13.38 -8.94
N ASP A 385 7.90 14.39 -9.80
CA ASP A 385 7.40 14.33 -11.18
C ASP A 385 8.07 13.19 -11.97
N ALA A 386 9.39 13.07 -11.86
CA ALA A 386 10.16 11.98 -12.45
C ALA A 386 9.97 10.61 -11.75
N GLY A 387 9.19 10.52 -10.67
CA GLY A 387 8.92 9.27 -9.95
C GLY A 387 10.12 8.69 -9.20
N ARG A 388 11.11 9.50 -8.80
CA ARG A 388 12.27 9.07 -8.01
C ARG A 388 11.88 8.90 -6.53
N SER A 389 10.83 8.12 -6.27
CA SER A 389 10.15 8.08 -4.99
C SER A 389 9.73 6.69 -4.52
N PHE A 390 9.42 6.60 -3.22
CA PHE A 390 8.61 5.53 -2.64
C PHE A 390 7.65 6.11 -1.59
N VAL A 391 6.50 5.47 -1.42
CA VAL A 391 5.52 5.81 -0.38
C VAL A 391 5.65 4.84 0.79
N THR A 392 5.39 5.29 2.01
CA THR A 392 5.45 4.45 3.21
C THR A 392 4.58 5.01 4.35
N ASN A 393 4.15 4.12 5.25
CA ASN A 393 3.64 4.47 6.58
C ASN A 393 4.46 3.83 7.72
N GLY A 394 5.67 3.31 7.42
CA GLY A 394 6.56 2.65 8.37
C GLY A 394 7.95 2.32 7.78
N PRO A 395 8.10 1.23 7.01
CA PRO A 395 9.40 0.77 6.51
C PRO A 395 10.00 1.65 5.41
N MET A 396 11.33 1.71 5.31
CA MET A 396 12.07 2.48 4.32
C MET A 396 12.58 1.54 3.23
N LEU A 397 12.15 1.74 1.99
CA LEU A 397 12.34 0.79 0.88
C LEU A 397 13.23 1.38 -0.21
N PHE A 398 14.42 0.81 -0.38
CA PHE A 398 15.37 1.22 -1.41
C PHE A 398 15.49 0.10 -2.46
N ALA A 399 14.97 0.31 -3.67
CA ALA A 399 15.03 -0.67 -4.77
C ALA A 399 15.62 -0.07 -6.05
N LYS A 400 16.24 -0.92 -6.87
CA LYS A 400 16.75 -0.59 -8.20
C LYS A 400 16.51 -1.74 -9.18
N VAL A 401 16.21 -1.41 -10.43
CA VAL A 401 16.06 -2.38 -11.55
C VAL A 401 17.18 -2.14 -12.55
N ASN A 402 18.03 -3.15 -12.81
CA ASN A 402 19.28 -2.99 -13.57
C ASN A 402 20.14 -1.78 -13.11
N GLY A 403 20.16 -1.53 -11.79
CA GLY A 403 20.86 -0.38 -11.19
C GLY A 403 20.16 0.99 -11.34
N GLN A 404 19.04 1.07 -12.07
CA GLN A 404 18.26 2.29 -12.23
C GLN A 404 17.29 2.50 -11.04
N PRO A 405 17.10 3.74 -10.56
CA PRO A 405 16.17 4.06 -9.48
C PRO A 405 14.70 4.01 -9.94
N PRO A 406 13.73 4.02 -9.01
CA PRO A 406 12.30 4.20 -9.30
C PRO A 406 12.04 5.40 -10.24
N GLY A 407 10.99 5.31 -11.06
CA GLY A 407 10.63 6.32 -12.07
C GLY A 407 11.41 6.23 -13.38
N SER A 408 12.55 5.54 -13.41
CA SER A 408 13.37 5.37 -14.61
C SER A 408 12.66 4.60 -15.73
N THR A 409 13.09 4.81 -16.98
CA THR A 409 12.70 3.97 -18.12
C THR A 409 13.92 3.23 -18.69
N ILE A 410 13.79 1.91 -18.86
CA ILE A 410 14.79 1.03 -19.48
C ILE A 410 14.26 0.62 -20.87
N ALA A 411 15.04 0.86 -21.92
CA ALA A 411 14.73 0.38 -23.27
C ALA A 411 15.36 -1.01 -23.48
N LEU A 412 14.60 -1.94 -24.07
CA LEU A 412 15.05 -3.28 -24.45
C LEU A 412 14.56 -3.62 -25.86
N ASP A 413 15.42 -4.20 -26.68
CA ASP A 413 15.08 -4.59 -28.08
C ASP A 413 14.41 -5.98 -28.16
N SER A 414 14.56 -6.80 -27.12
CA SER A 414 14.04 -8.17 -27.06
C SER A 414 13.74 -8.60 -25.61
N PRO A 415 13.00 -9.71 -25.40
CA PRO A 415 12.87 -10.33 -24.10
C PRO A 415 14.23 -10.54 -23.41
N ALA A 416 14.29 -10.26 -22.12
CA ALA A 416 15.49 -10.34 -21.31
C ALA A 416 15.14 -10.53 -19.83
N THR A 417 16.13 -10.90 -19.04
CA THR A 417 16.04 -10.84 -17.58
C THR A 417 16.52 -9.47 -17.09
N VAL A 418 15.81 -8.87 -16.14
CA VAL A 418 16.25 -7.67 -15.43
C VAL A 418 16.46 -7.99 -13.96
N ARG A 419 17.55 -7.49 -13.39
CA ARG A 419 17.93 -7.73 -12.01
C ARG A 419 17.29 -6.68 -11.11
N VAL A 420 16.49 -7.12 -10.14
CA VAL A 420 15.81 -6.28 -9.15
C VAL A 420 16.50 -6.47 -7.81
N GLN A 421 17.17 -5.41 -7.34
CA GLN A 421 18.00 -5.46 -6.15
C GLN A 421 17.70 -4.29 -5.21
N GLY A 422 17.86 -4.51 -3.91
CA GLY A 422 17.55 -3.49 -2.94
C GLY A 422 17.61 -3.96 -1.50
N ASN A 423 17.11 -3.12 -0.60
CA ASN A 423 16.96 -3.45 0.79
C ASN A 423 15.83 -2.63 1.44
N VAL A 424 15.34 -3.15 2.56
CA VAL A 424 14.33 -2.49 3.40
C VAL A 424 14.89 -2.36 4.81
N GLU A 425 14.73 -1.17 5.41
CA GLU A 425 15.09 -0.86 6.79
C GLU A 425 13.84 -0.43 7.58
N GLY A 426 13.71 -0.85 8.85
CA GLY A 426 12.58 -0.45 9.68
C GLY A 426 12.73 -0.78 11.17
N ILE A 427 11.92 -0.12 12.00
CA ILE A 427 11.85 -0.36 13.46
C ILE A 427 10.97 -1.55 13.87
N HIS A 428 10.38 -2.19 12.87
CA HIS A 428 9.55 -3.37 13.01
C HIS A 428 10.01 -4.40 11.98
N ALA A 429 9.97 -5.67 12.35
CA ALA A 429 10.25 -6.75 11.43
C ALA A 429 9.22 -6.76 10.29
N LEU A 430 9.64 -7.16 9.09
CA LEU A 430 8.79 -7.35 7.93
C LEU A 430 8.29 -8.80 7.88
N ASN A 431 7.09 -9.03 7.34
CA ASN A 431 6.63 -10.40 7.03
C ASN A 431 6.96 -10.81 5.59
N ARG A 432 6.92 -9.88 4.62
CA ARG A 432 7.22 -10.16 3.21
C ARG A 432 7.70 -8.93 2.43
N ILE A 433 8.51 -9.19 1.40
CA ILE A 433 8.85 -8.24 0.34
C ILE A 433 8.35 -8.86 -0.97
N GLU A 434 7.69 -8.09 -1.82
CA GLU A 434 7.08 -8.55 -3.07
C GLU A 434 7.61 -7.74 -4.25
N ILE A 435 7.97 -8.44 -5.32
CA ILE A 435 8.31 -7.83 -6.60
C ILE A 435 7.07 -7.88 -7.50
N VAL A 436 6.61 -6.73 -7.99
CA VAL A 436 5.39 -6.62 -8.80
C VAL A 436 5.76 -6.26 -10.23
N LYS A 437 5.36 -7.08 -11.22
CA LYS A 437 5.42 -6.79 -12.66
C LYS A 437 4.00 -6.73 -13.24
N ASN A 438 3.62 -5.65 -13.90
CA ASN A 438 2.30 -5.52 -14.59
C ASN A 438 1.09 -5.91 -13.70
N GLY A 439 1.11 -5.48 -12.44
CA GLY A 439 0.07 -5.74 -11.43
C GLY A 439 0.08 -7.15 -10.84
N GLN A 440 1.05 -7.98 -11.23
CA GLN A 440 1.24 -9.34 -10.75
C GLN A 440 2.44 -9.38 -9.81
N VAL A 441 2.28 -9.97 -8.63
CA VAL A 441 3.43 -10.39 -7.83
C VAL A 441 4.18 -11.44 -8.65
N VAL A 442 5.48 -11.27 -8.90
CA VAL A 442 6.30 -12.23 -9.66
C VAL A 442 7.34 -12.93 -8.82
N ASP A 443 7.63 -12.40 -7.63
CA ASP A 443 8.46 -13.01 -6.60
C ASP A 443 8.02 -12.53 -5.19
N VAL A 444 8.20 -13.37 -4.18
CA VAL A 444 7.94 -13.08 -2.76
C VAL A 444 9.15 -13.50 -1.94
N ILE A 445 9.84 -12.52 -1.40
CA ILE A 445 11.04 -12.70 -0.59
C ILE A 445 10.64 -12.75 0.89
N VAL A 446 11.03 -13.83 1.57
CA VAL A 446 10.98 -13.93 3.04
C VAL A 446 12.04 -12.99 3.63
N PRO A 447 11.68 -11.98 4.43
CA PRO A 447 12.65 -10.98 4.89
C PRO A 447 13.56 -11.55 5.98
N GLU A 448 14.88 -11.37 5.83
CA GLU A 448 15.85 -11.89 6.79
C GLU A 448 15.82 -11.18 8.15
N ASN A 449 15.32 -9.94 8.19
CA ASN A 449 15.11 -9.13 9.40
C ASN A 449 16.36 -9.02 10.30
N VAL A 450 17.55 -8.92 9.69
CA VAL A 450 18.84 -8.84 10.37
C VAL A 450 18.88 -7.59 11.25
N TYR A 451 19.18 -7.77 12.54
CA TYR A 451 19.28 -6.69 13.50
C TYR A 451 20.62 -5.96 13.37
N GLU A 452 20.61 -4.71 12.90
CA GLU A 452 21.80 -3.83 12.91
C GLU A 452 21.98 -3.13 14.26
N SER A 453 20.87 -2.96 14.98
CA SER A 453 20.81 -2.51 16.36
C SER A 453 19.67 -3.26 17.06
N PRO A 454 19.46 -3.12 18.39
CA PRO A 454 18.34 -3.77 19.09
C PRO A 454 16.94 -3.39 18.57
N TRP A 455 16.84 -2.42 17.66
CA TRP A 455 15.58 -1.84 17.19
C TRP A 455 15.45 -1.77 15.67
N VAL A 456 16.55 -1.86 14.91
CA VAL A 456 16.54 -1.69 13.44
C VAL A 456 16.74 -3.04 12.76
N HIS A 457 15.76 -3.41 11.94
CA HIS A 457 15.79 -4.57 11.07
C HIS A 457 16.18 -4.15 9.66
N ARG A 458 17.10 -4.90 9.03
CA ARG A 458 17.40 -4.81 7.59
C ARG A 458 17.05 -6.13 6.90
N SER A 459 16.45 -6.05 5.73
CA SER A 459 16.28 -7.18 4.81
C SER A 459 16.77 -6.79 3.42
N GLN A 460 17.72 -7.53 2.85
CA GLN A 460 18.20 -7.32 1.49
C GLN A 460 17.48 -8.25 0.51
N PHE A 461 17.42 -7.86 -0.77
CA PHE A 461 16.90 -8.70 -1.84
C PHE A 461 17.68 -8.46 -3.13
N ASP A 462 17.85 -9.52 -3.91
CA ASP A 462 18.51 -9.52 -5.20
C ASP A 462 17.95 -10.68 -6.03
N VAL A 463 17.10 -10.37 -7.01
CA VAL A 463 16.35 -11.37 -7.78
C VAL A 463 16.29 -11.03 -9.27
N ASP A 464 16.22 -12.06 -10.10
CA ASP A 464 16.19 -11.97 -11.55
C ASP A 464 14.75 -12.12 -12.07
N VAL A 465 14.22 -11.05 -12.68
CA VAL A 465 12.84 -11.01 -13.19
C VAL A 465 12.85 -11.14 -14.73
N PRO A 466 12.20 -12.17 -15.31
CA PRO A 466 12.05 -12.28 -16.75
C PRO A 466 11.02 -11.27 -17.28
N VAL A 467 11.39 -10.56 -18.33
CA VAL A 467 10.56 -9.55 -19.00
C VAL A 467 10.48 -9.86 -20.49
N ASP A 468 9.25 -9.96 -20.97
CA ASP A 468 8.86 -10.55 -22.25
C ASP A 468 8.15 -9.55 -23.17
N GLY A 469 7.88 -8.34 -22.69
CA GLY A 469 7.31 -7.21 -23.42
C GLY A 469 7.53 -5.88 -22.68
N THR A 470 6.87 -4.83 -23.13
CA THR A 470 6.78 -3.57 -22.37
C THR A 470 6.08 -3.84 -21.05
N SER A 471 6.73 -3.43 -19.97
CA SER A 471 6.31 -3.71 -18.60
C SER A 471 6.59 -2.53 -17.68
N TRP A 472 6.11 -2.62 -16.46
CA TRP A 472 6.60 -1.87 -15.34
C TRP A 472 6.91 -2.82 -14.18
N ILE A 473 7.91 -2.49 -13.37
CA ILE A 473 8.29 -3.23 -12.17
C ILE A 473 8.30 -2.29 -10.97
N ALA A 474 7.63 -2.67 -9.88
CA ALA A 474 7.70 -2.00 -8.59
C ALA A 474 8.08 -3.00 -7.50
N VAL A 475 8.58 -2.49 -6.37
CA VAL A 475 8.77 -3.30 -5.16
C VAL A 475 7.84 -2.78 -4.08
N ARG A 476 7.27 -3.70 -3.29
CA ARG A 476 6.51 -3.36 -2.08
C ARG A 476 6.89 -4.30 -0.94
N CYS A 477 6.69 -3.87 0.30
CA CYS A 477 6.98 -4.66 1.48
C CYS A 477 6.01 -4.37 2.61
N PHE A 478 5.84 -5.33 3.52
CA PHE A 478 4.84 -5.27 4.58
C PHE A 478 5.43 -5.65 5.94
N GLU A 479 4.97 -4.97 6.98
CA GLU A 479 5.05 -5.44 8.37
C GLU A 479 4.00 -6.56 8.59
N PRO A 480 4.20 -7.46 9.56
CA PRO A 480 3.14 -8.37 10.00
C PRO A 480 1.87 -7.60 10.35
N HIS A 481 0.72 -8.04 9.83
CA HIS A 481 -0.58 -7.53 10.26
C HIS A 481 -0.66 -7.65 11.79
N ARG A 482 -0.77 -6.53 12.50
CA ARG A 482 -0.78 -6.56 13.96
C ARG A 482 -2.03 -7.29 14.41
N THR A 483 -1.86 -8.39 15.16
CA THR A 483 -2.96 -9.23 15.67
C THR A 483 -3.49 -8.76 17.02
N GLN A 484 -3.13 -7.54 17.44
CA GLN A 484 -3.64 -6.87 18.63
C GLN A 484 -3.77 -5.36 18.39
N PRO A 485 -4.69 -4.66 19.09
CA PRO A 485 -4.88 -3.22 18.93
C PRO A 485 -3.62 -2.37 19.25
N PRO A 486 -3.35 -1.31 18.47
CA PRO A 486 -4.02 -0.95 17.23
C PRO A 486 -3.61 -1.89 16.09
N TRP A 487 -4.62 -2.50 15.47
CA TRP A 487 -4.51 -3.24 14.20
C TRP A 487 -3.99 -2.25 13.15
N LYS A 488 -2.90 -2.61 12.46
CA LYS A 488 -2.24 -1.77 11.46
C LYS A 488 -1.53 -2.63 10.43
N MET A 489 -1.55 -2.17 9.19
CA MET A 489 -0.66 -2.61 8.12
C MET A 489 0.44 -1.56 7.88
N GLY A 490 1.65 -1.85 8.34
CA GLY A 490 2.85 -1.11 7.92
C GLY A 490 3.26 -1.57 6.53
N PHE A 491 3.49 -0.65 5.58
CA PHE A 491 3.95 -0.98 4.24
C PHE A 491 4.80 0.12 3.62
N ALA A 492 5.54 -0.26 2.57
CA ALA A 492 6.12 0.68 1.62
C ALA A 492 5.96 0.18 0.18
N HIS A 493 5.97 1.09 -0.79
CA HIS A 493 5.81 0.81 -2.21
C HIS A 493 6.61 1.81 -3.06
N THR A 494 7.48 1.34 -3.95
CA THR A 494 8.24 2.22 -4.85
C THR A 494 7.38 2.78 -5.99
N ALA A 495 7.78 3.90 -6.59
CA ALA A 495 7.35 4.17 -7.96
C ALA A 495 7.81 3.04 -8.90
N PRO A 496 7.10 2.79 -10.02
CA PRO A 496 7.52 1.81 -11.01
C PRO A 496 8.81 2.24 -11.72
N VAL A 497 9.66 1.26 -12.04
CA VAL A 497 10.61 1.37 -13.15
C VAL A 497 9.90 0.86 -14.40
N HIS A 498 9.85 1.67 -15.45
CA HIS A 498 9.26 1.29 -16.73
C HIS A 498 10.26 0.56 -17.61
N ILE A 499 9.79 -0.41 -18.38
CA ILE A 499 10.56 -1.17 -19.37
C ILE A 499 9.81 -1.05 -20.70
N THR A 500 10.50 -0.57 -21.73
CA THR A 500 9.91 -0.33 -23.05
C THR A 500 10.50 -1.26 -24.10
N MET A 501 9.63 -1.99 -24.80
CA MET A 501 9.94 -2.82 -25.97
C MET A 501 8.96 -2.42 -27.09
N PRO A 502 9.39 -1.64 -28.10
CA PRO A 502 8.47 -1.02 -29.07
C PRO A 502 7.52 -2.02 -29.78
N ASP A 503 8.03 -3.18 -30.18
CA ASP A 503 7.26 -4.22 -30.89
C ASP A 503 6.39 -5.09 -29.98
N ARG A 504 6.43 -4.84 -28.66
CA ARG A 504 5.70 -5.59 -27.63
C ARG A 504 5.04 -4.63 -26.66
N PRO A 505 3.93 -3.97 -27.03
CA PRO A 505 3.28 -2.98 -26.18
C PRO A 505 2.72 -3.60 -24.89
N LEU A 506 2.62 -2.78 -23.86
CA LEU A 506 1.93 -3.13 -22.61
C LEU A 506 0.45 -3.36 -22.93
N ARG A 507 -0.15 -4.39 -22.33
CA ARG A 507 -1.56 -4.73 -22.51
C ARG A 507 -2.20 -4.89 -21.12
N PRO A 508 -3.33 -4.23 -20.86
CA PRO A 508 -4.07 -4.45 -19.63
C PRO A 508 -4.74 -5.83 -19.63
N ARG A 509 -5.12 -6.30 -18.45
CA ARG A 509 -5.91 -7.54 -18.33
C ARG A 509 -7.38 -7.26 -18.61
N LYS A 510 -8.09 -8.26 -19.09
CA LYS A 510 -9.51 -8.12 -19.44
C LYS A 510 -10.36 -7.67 -18.26
N ARG A 511 -10.18 -8.24 -17.05
CA ARG A 511 -10.89 -7.76 -15.83
C ARG A 511 -10.63 -6.30 -15.48
N GLU A 512 -9.50 -5.73 -15.90
CA GLU A 512 -9.12 -4.34 -15.61
C GLU A 512 -9.89 -3.38 -16.51
N THR A 513 -9.86 -3.62 -17.82
CA THR A 513 -10.60 -2.80 -18.79
C THR A 513 -12.11 -2.99 -18.68
N ASP A 514 -12.59 -4.21 -18.42
CA ASP A 514 -14.01 -4.49 -18.24
C ASP A 514 -14.57 -3.75 -17.01
N TYR A 515 -13.81 -3.70 -15.91
CA TYR A 515 -14.15 -2.89 -14.74
C TYR A 515 -14.22 -1.39 -15.09
N PHE A 516 -13.21 -0.84 -15.76
CA PHE A 516 -13.21 0.59 -16.09
C PHE A 516 -14.35 0.99 -17.05
N VAL A 517 -14.64 0.19 -18.08
CA VAL A 517 -15.79 0.42 -18.96
C VAL A 517 -17.10 0.36 -18.19
N ALA A 518 -17.31 -0.68 -17.35
CA ALA A 518 -18.52 -0.82 -16.55
C ALA A 518 -18.70 0.31 -15.53
N ARG A 519 -17.60 0.79 -14.91
CA ARG A 519 -17.62 1.96 -14.01
C ARG A 519 -18.02 3.22 -14.76
N MET A 520 -17.51 3.46 -15.97
CA MET A 520 -17.93 4.62 -16.77
C MET A 520 -19.38 4.50 -17.23
N ASP A 521 -19.86 3.33 -17.65
CA ASP A 521 -21.27 3.11 -17.96
C ASP A 521 -22.18 3.40 -16.76
N ALA A 522 -21.81 2.94 -15.55
CA ALA A 522 -22.54 3.21 -14.32
C ALA A 522 -22.54 4.69 -13.92
N GLU A 523 -21.40 5.38 -14.02
CA GLU A 523 -21.32 6.81 -13.71
C GLU A 523 -22.03 7.69 -14.76
N ILE A 524 -22.03 7.32 -16.04
CA ILE A 524 -22.81 8.03 -17.07
C ILE A 524 -24.30 7.97 -16.73
N GLU A 525 -24.82 6.79 -16.37
CA GLU A 525 -26.23 6.65 -15.97
C GLU A 525 -26.52 7.43 -14.69
N ARG A 526 -25.66 7.30 -13.67
CA ARG A 526 -25.78 8.02 -12.38
C ARG A 526 -25.76 9.55 -12.53
N ASN A 527 -25.11 10.07 -13.58
CA ASN A 527 -24.96 11.50 -13.82
C ASN A 527 -25.91 12.08 -14.88
N ARG A 528 -26.65 11.24 -15.62
CA ARG A 528 -27.45 11.59 -16.82
C ARG A 528 -28.32 12.84 -16.69
N ASP A 529 -29.02 12.98 -15.56
CA ASP A 529 -29.97 14.07 -15.29
C ASP A 529 -29.42 15.12 -14.28
N ILE A 530 -28.11 15.09 -14.01
CA ILE A 530 -27.47 15.87 -12.93
C ILE A 530 -26.34 16.76 -13.46
N LEU A 531 -25.49 16.20 -14.32
CA LEU A 531 -24.40 16.91 -15.00
C LEU A 531 -24.87 17.53 -16.31
N ARG A 532 -24.15 18.56 -16.77
CA ARG A 532 -24.37 19.17 -18.09
C ARG A 532 -23.84 18.25 -19.21
N PRO A 533 -24.32 18.38 -20.45
CA PRO A 533 -23.89 17.52 -21.56
C PRO A 533 -22.37 17.49 -21.79
N GLU A 534 -21.69 18.63 -21.61
CA GLU A 534 -20.25 18.77 -21.75
C GLU A 534 -19.45 18.09 -20.63
N GLU A 535 -20.03 17.94 -19.45
CA GLU A 535 -19.43 17.26 -18.29
C GLU A 535 -19.67 15.74 -18.38
N LEU A 536 -20.86 15.34 -18.84
CA LEU A 536 -21.17 13.93 -19.14
C LEU A 536 -20.31 13.40 -20.31
N ALA A 537 -19.92 14.26 -21.24
CA ALA A 537 -19.01 13.93 -22.33
C ALA A 537 -17.60 13.56 -21.83
N GLU A 538 -17.14 14.04 -20.67
CA GLU A 538 -15.87 13.63 -20.08
C GLU A 538 -15.90 12.15 -19.66
N TYR A 539 -16.99 11.68 -19.07
CA TYR A 539 -17.19 10.26 -18.77
C TYR A 539 -17.28 9.41 -20.04
N GLN A 540 -17.94 9.90 -21.10
CA GLN A 540 -17.97 9.21 -22.40
C GLN A 540 -16.58 9.12 -23.02
N GLN A 541 -15.78 10.20 -22.96
CA GLN A 541 -14.38 10.20 -23.42
C GLN A 541 -13.54 9.15 -22.67
N ALA A 542 -13.65 9.11 -21.34
CA ALA A 542 -12.97 8.10 -20.53
C ALA A 542 -13.39 6.67 -20.92
N ARG A 543 -14.71 6.43 -21.03
CA ARG A 543 -15.30 5.17 -21.46
C ARG A 543 -14.74 4.70 -22.80
N ASP A 544 -14.69 5.58 -23.80
CA ASP A 544 -14.24 5.25 -25.16
C ASP A 544 -12.73 4.97 -25.21
N ILE A 545 -11.94 5.60 -24.33
CA ILE A 545 -10.51 5.29 -24.13
C ILE A 545 -10.35 3.88 -23.54
N TYR A 546 -11.08 3.55 -22.47
CA TYR A 546 -11.03 2.21 -21.87
C TYR A 546 -11.55 1.11 -22.81
N ALA A 547 -12.61 1.38 -23.57
CA ALA A 547 -13.15 0.45 -24.54
C ALA A 547 -12.13 0.13 -25.65
N ARG A 548 -11.38 1.13 -26.13
CA ARG A 548 -10.29 0.92 -27.10
C ARG A 548 -9.13 0.12 -26.51
N LEU A 549 -8.78 0.36 -25.24
CA LEU A 549 -7.76 -0.44 -24.55
C LEU A 549 -8.20 -1.91 -24.41
N ALA A 550 -9.50 -2.15 -24.14
CA ALA A 550 -10.09 -3.48 -24.05
C ALA A 550 -9.96 -4.32 -25.34
N GLU A 551 -9.91 -3.68 -26.52
CA GLU A 551 -9.67 -4.36 -27.81
C GLU A 551 -8.31 -5.09 -27.86
N THR A 552 -7.35 -4.66 -27.03
CA THR A 552 -6.00 -5.23 -26.94
C THR A 552 -5.73 -5.97 -25.64
N ALA A 553 -6.70 -6.03 -24.73
CA ALA A 553 -6.54 -6.63 -23.42
C ALA A 553 -6.29 -8.14 -23.49
N VAL A 554 -5.45 -8.63 -22.57
CA VAL A 554 -5.13 -10.07 -22.47
C VAL A 554 -6.08 -10.77 -21.49
N ALA A 555 -6.31 -12.07 -21.71
CA ALA A 555 -7.08 -12.88 -20.77
C ALA A 555 -6.40 -12.92 -19.39
N ASP A 556 -7.20 -13.06 -18.34
CA ASP A 556 -6.71 -13.20 -16.98
C ASP A 556 -6.06 -14.55 -16.75
N ASP A 557 -4.79 -14.56 -16.31
CA ASP A 557 -4.10 -15.74 -15.81
C ASP A 557 -4.40 -15.90 -14.30
N SER A 558 -5.54 -16.52 -14.00
CA SER A 558 -5.95 -16.79 -12.62
C SER A 558 -5.06 -17.83 -11.94
N THR A 559 -4.47 -18.75 -12.70
CA THR A 559 -3.66 -19.86 -12.18
C THR A 559 -2.36 -19.35 -11.54
N THR A 560 -1.73 -18.36 -12.17
CA THR A 560 -0.55 -17.67 -11.60
C THR A 560 -0.92 -16.83 -10.38
N ASP A 561 -1.99 -16.02 -10.44
CA ASP A 561 -2.46 -15.20 -9.32
C ASP A 561 -2.78 -16.05 -8.06
N GLU A 562 -3.50 -17.18 -8.20
CA GLU A 562 -3.87 -18.09 -7.09
C GLU A 562 -2.65 -18.81 -6.48
N THR A 563 -1.70 -19.23 -7.32
CA THR A 563 -0.48 -19.93 -6.88
C THR A 563 0.39 -19.00 -6.03
N LEU A 564 0.53 -17.74 -6.44
CA LEU A 564 1.30 -16.73 -5.70
C LEU A 564 0.56 -16.26 -4.45
N GLN A 565 -0.77 -16.14 -4.48
CA GLN A 565 -1.56 -15.86 -3.28
C GLN A 565 -1.40 -16.98 -2.24
N SER A 566 -1.36 -18.24 -2.67
CA SER A 566 -1.07 -19.39 -1.78
C SER A 566 0.34 -19.31 -1.19
N LEU A 567 1.32 -18.82 -1.96
CA LEU A 567 2.69 -18.64 -1.50
C LEU A 567 2.83 -17.44 -0.53
N VAL A 568 2.11 -16.34 -0.73
CA VAL A 568 2.00 -15.23 0.24
C VAL A 568 1.43 -15.75 1.57
N ILE A 569 0.32 -16.50 1.54
CA ILE A 569 -0.29 -17.11 2.73
C ILE A 569 0.70 -18.05 3.44
N ALA A 570 1.52 -18.79 2.70
CA ALA A 570 2.56 -19.62 3.29
C ALA A 570 3.64 -18.78 3.99
N VAL A 571 4.17 -17.74 3.31
CA VAL A 571 5.19 -16.82 3.86
C VAL A 571 4.71 -16.13 5.13
N GLU A 572 3.48 -15.61 5.15
CA GLU A 572 2.92 -14.92 6.32
C GLU A 572 2.79 -15.81 7.56
N LYS A 573 2.71 -17.13 7.37
CA LYS A 573 2.63 -18.11 8.46
C LYS A 573 3.98 -18.67 8.89
N LEU A 574 5.08 -18.36 8.17
CA LEU A 574 6.40 -18.89 8.51
C LEU A 574 6.92 -18.33 9.84
N PRO A 575 7.48 -19.17 10.72
CA PRO A 575 8.27 -18.71 11.86
C PRO A 575 9.47 -17.88 11.41
N PRO A 576 9.90 -16.86 12.19
CA PRO A 576 11.08 -16.06 11.87
C PRO A 576 12.33 -16.91 11.62
N GLY A 577 13.04 -16.63 10.53
CA GLY A 577 14.26 -17.35 10.12
C GLY A 577 14.01 -18.62 9.28
N TRP A 578 12.76 -19.03 9.07
CA TRP A 578 12.43 -20.15 8.18
C TRP A 578 12.47 -19.70 6.71
N LYS A 579 13.00 -20.54 5.81
CA LYS A 579 13.06 -20.27 4.36
C LYS A 579 12.19 -21.29 3.62
N LEU A 580 11.33 -20.83 2.71
CA LEU A 580 10.46 -21.68 1.88
C LEU A 580 11.21 -22.85 1.22
N SER A 581 12.47 -22.62 0.82
CA SER A 581 13.33 -23.63 0.18
C SER A 581 13.77 -24.79 1.09
N ASN A 582 13.50 -24.72 2.40
CA ASN A 582 14.01 -25.65 3.41
C ASN A 582 12.89 -26.41 4.16
N LEU A 583 11.62 -26.17 3.83
CA LEU A 583 10.46 -26.73 4.54
C LEU A 583 10.15 -28.17 4.13
N GLN A 584 9.86 -29.03 5.10
CA GLN A 584 9.40 -30.41 4.90
C GLN A 584 7.86 -30.49 4.78
N ASP A 585 7.34 -31.55 4.15
CA ASP A 585 5.91 -31.74 3.91
C ASP A 585 5.04 -31.75 5.19
N SER A 586 5.62 -32.10 6.35
CA SER A 586 4.95 -31.98 7.66
C SER A 586 4.76 -30.54 8.09
N GLU A 587 5.76 -29.69 7.84
CA GLU A 587 5.74 -28.26 8.18
C GLU A 587 4.74 -27.50 7.30
N TRP A 588 4.68 -27.82 6.01
CA TRP A 588 3.62 -27.31 5.12
C TRP A 588 2.20 -27.62 5.63
N LYS A 589 1.98 -28.85 6.13
CA LYS A 589 0.68 -29.25 6.71
C LYS A 589 0.35 -28.49 8.00
N GLU A 590 1.34 -28.20 8.85
CA GLU A 590 1.14 -27.38 10.05
C GLU A 590 0.78 -25.92 9.72
N LEU A 591 1.30 -25.38 8.60
CA LEU A 591 0.92 -24.06 8.07
C LEU A 591 -0.52 -24.06 7.48
N GLY A 592 -1.18 -25.21 7.36
CA GLY A 592 -2.52 -25.31 6.78
C GLY A 592 -2.57 -24.92 5.30
N THR A 593 -1.46 -25.12 4.58
CA THR A 593 -1.31 -24.89 3.13
C THR A 593 -0.79 -26.17 2.51
N ASN A 594 -1.39 -26.63 1.41
CA ASN A 594 -0.78 -27.73 0.65
C ASN A 594 0.59 -27.25 0.12
N PRO A 595 1.64 -28.10 0.11
CA PRO A 595 2.90 -27.75 -0.52
C PRO A 595 2.64 -27.40 -2.00
N VAL A 596 3.01 -26.18 -2.38
CA VAL A 596 2.81 -25.69 -3.75
C VAL A 596 3.77 -26.44 -4.67
N VAL A 597 3.25 -27.40 -5.41
CA VAL A 597 4.04 -28.18 -6.38
C VAL A 597 4.38 -27.28 -7.57
N PHE A 598 5.60 -26.77 -7.59
CA PHE A 598 6.12 -25.93 -8.67
C PHE A 598 6.02 -26.65 -10.02
N SER A 599 5.27 -26.08 -10.95
CA SER A 599 5.25 -26.48 -12.36
C SER A 599 5.72 -25.32 -13.24
N ARG A 600 7.02 -25.00 -13.16
CA ARG A 600 7.72 -24.35 -14.28
C ARG A 600 8.65 -25.37 -14.97
N PRO A 601 8.75 -25.38 -16.32
CA PRO A 601 9.49 -26.41 -17.06
C PRO A 601 11.00 -26.51 -16.77
N ASP A 602 11.58 -25.45 -16.19
CA ASP A 602 13.00 -25.25 -15.92
C ASP A 602 13.41 -25.63 -14.49
N MET A 603 12.47 -25.99 -13.61
CA MET A 603 12.72 -26.16 -12.17
C MET A 603 12.31 -27.54 -11.59
N LEU A 604 12.43 -28.61 -12.39
CA LEU A 604 12.52 -29.98 -11.86
C LEU A 604 13.87 -30.17 -11.14
N LYS A 605 13.92 -29.83 -9.84
CA LYS A 605 15.09 -30.10 -8.99
C LYS A 605 15.09 -31.56 -8.50
N PRO A 606 16.19 -32.31 -8.63
CA PRO A 606 16.36 -33.56 -7.89
C PRO A 606 16.45 -33.27 -6.39
N PHE A 607 15.98 -34.22 -5.56
CA PHE A 607 16.18 -34.16 -4.11
C PHE A 607 17.70 -34.21 -3.77
N PRO A 608 18.15 -33.56 -2.69
CA PRO A 608 19.56 -33.33 -2.43
C PRO A 608 20.26 -34.56 -1.83
N TRP A 609 20.72 -35.45 -2.70
CA TRP A 609 21.82 -36.37 -2.42
C TRP A 609 23.01 -36.08 -3.35
N GLY A 610 24.21 -36.34 -2.86
CA GLY A 610 25.47 -35.77 -3.40
C GLY A 610 25.79 -36.11 -4.86
N PRO A 611 26.73 -35.38 -5.48
CA PRO A 611 27.00 -35.50 -6.90
C PRO A 611 27.79 -36.77 -7.21
N ASN A 612 27.10 -37.79 -7.71
CA ASN A 612 27.51 -38.77 -8.75
C ASN A 612 26.69 -40.06 -8.59
N ASP A 613 25.61 -40.25 -9.37
CA ASP A 613 25.22 -41.61 -9.73
C ASP A 613 24.50 -41.70 -11.08
N LYS A 614 24.70 -42.83 -11.75
CA LYS A 614 24.03 -43.23 -12.99
C LYS A 614 22.51 -43.28 -12.81
N GLU A 615 22.08 -43.61 -11.60
CA GLU A 615 20.68 -43.65 -11.18
C GLU A 615 19.94 -42.33 -11.45
N GLN A 616 20.54 -41.16 -11.17
CA GLN A 616 19.94 -39.86 -11.50
C GLN A 616 19.73 -39.66 -13.00
N GLN A 617 20.60 -40.23 -13.83
CA GLN A 617 20.56 -40.08 -15.27
C GLN A 617 19.45 -40.96 -15.87
N ASP A 618 19.28 -42.17 -15.34
CA ASP A 618 18.18 -43.07 -15.69
C ASP A 618 16.82 -42.51 -15.19
N GLN A 619 16.75 -41.99 -13.94
CA GLN A 619 15.57 -41.26 -13.43
C GLN A 619 15.21 -40.04 -14.29
N ALA A 620 16.19 -39.24 -14.72
CA ALA A 620 15.96 -38.09 -15.60
C ALA A 620 15.47 -38.49 -17.00
N ASN A 621 15.90 -39.64 -17.53
CA ASN A 621 15.42 -40.16 -18.81
C ASN A 621 13.97 -40.67 -18.71
N VAL A 622 13.59 -41.30 -17.59
CA VAL A 622 12.18 -41.66 -17.29
C VAL A 622 11.31 -40.40 -17.26
N LEU A 623 11.72 -39.38 -16.49
CA LEU A 623 11.01 -38.10 -16.38
C LEU A 623 10.89 -37.38 -17.72
N ARG A 624 11.95 -37.32 -18.55
CA ARG A 624 11.89 -36.74 -19.90
C ARG A 624 10.92 -37.48 -20.82
N THR A 625 10.86 -38.81 -20.73
CA THR A 625 9.94 -39.63 -21.53
C THR A 625 8.47 -39.37 -21.13
N LEU A 626 8.20 -39.23 -19.84
CA LEU A 626 6.87 -38.86 -19.32
C LEU A 626 6.48 -37.42 -19.70
N LEU A 627 7.43 -36.47 -19.66
CA LEU A 627 7.20 -35.07 -20.04
C LEU A 627 6.91 -34.92 -21.54
N ALA A 628 7.68 -35.62 -22.39
CA ALA A 628 7.48 -35.63 -23.84
C ALA A 628 6.16 -36.32 -24.26
N PHE A 629 5.63 -37.23 -23.43
CA PHE A 629 4.30 -37.80 -23.59
C PHE A 629 3.21 -36.78 -23.27
N TYR A 630 3.27 -36.13 -22.09
CA TYR A 630 2.31 -35.09 -21.67
C TYR A 630 2.22 -33.92 -22.66
N GLN A 631 3.33 -33.55 -23.31
CA GLN A 631 3.38 -32.45 -24.29
C GLN A 631 2.87 -32.82 -25.70
N ASN A 632 2.83 -34.11 -26.08
CA ASN A 632 2.37 -34.53 -27.41
C ASN A 632 0.86 -34.83 -27.47
N GLU A 633 0.27 -35.30 -26.38
CA GLU A 633 -1.18 -35.52 -26.27
C GLU A 633 -1.91 -34.17 -26.06
N GLN A 634 -2.02 -33.35 -27.11
CA GLN A 634 -2.88 -32.17 -27.14
C GLN A 634 -4.37 -32.55 -27.12
N SER A 635 -4.84 -33.13 -26.02
CA SER A 635 -6.26 -33.19 -25.67
C SER A 635 -6.44 -32.71 -24.23
N GLY A 636 -7.29 -31.70 -24.04
CA GLY A 636 -7.52 -31.03 -22.75
C GLY A 636 -8.35 -31.87 -21.79
N GLN A 637 -7.89 -33.07 -21.44
CA GLN A 637 -8.58 -34.04 -20.58
C GLN A 637 -7.67 -34.67 -19.50
N ILE A 638 -6.36 -34.37 -19.48
CA ILE A 638 -5.48 -34.74 -18.36
C ILE A 638 -5.48 -33.58 -17.36
N ALA A 639 -6.36 -33.62 -16.35
CA ALA A 639 -6.38 -32.63 -15.28
C ALA A 639 -5.13 -32.71 -14.38
N THR A 640 -4.60 -33.91 -14.13
CA THR A 640 -3.32 -34.11 -13.42
C THR A 640 -2.75 -35.50 -13.70
N LEU A 641 -1.46 -35.57 -14.04
CA LEU A 641 -0.67 -36.81 -14.03
C LEU A 641 0.43 -36.67 -12.97
N SER A 642 0.50 -37.62 -12.04
CA SER A 642 1.55 -37.66 -11.02
C SER A 642 2.39 -38.91 -11.17
N ALA A 643 3.71 -38.73 -11.28
CA ALA A 643 4.68 -39.81 -11.38
C ALA A 643 5.76 -39.62 -10.31
N TYR A 644 6.02 -40.68 -9.55
CA TYR A 644 7.04 -40.72 -8.50
C TYR A 644 8.04 -41.82 -8.84
N VAL A 645 9.33 -41.50 -8.73
CA VAL A 645 10.40 -42.48 -8.85
C VAL A 645 11.02 -42.65 -7.46
N CYS A 646 11.10 -43.90 -7.02
CA CYS A 646 11.45 -44.30 -5.67
C CYS A 646 12.71 -45.16 -5.69
N ALA A 647 13.59 -44.96 -4.71
CA ALA A 647 14.88 -45.65 -4.59
C ALA A 647 14.75 -47.14 -4.21
N ASP A 648 13.58 -47.58 -3.76
CA ASP A 648 13.25 -48.99 -3.54
C ASP A 648 11.73 -49.22 -3.58
N ALA A 649 11.33 -50.50 -3.64
CA ALA A 649 9.93 -50.90 -3.70
C ALA A 649 9.15 -50.73 -2.37
N THR A 650 9.82 -50.68 -1.23
CA THR A 650 9.19 -50.39 0.08
C THR A 650 8.77 -48.92 0.13
N SER A 651 9.64 -48.04 -0.35
CA SER A 651 9.38 -46.62 -0.55
C SER A 651 8.24 -46.41 -1.55
N ALA A 652 8.26 -47.10 -2.69
CA ALA A 652 7.17 -47.07 -3.66
C ALA A 652 5.83 -47.56 -3.08
N LEU A 653 5.84 -48.61 -2.24
CA LEU A 653 4.66 -49.10 -1.53
C LEU A 653 4.12 -48.06 -0.54
N HIS A 654 4.98 -47.41 0.26
CA HIS A 654 4.58 -46.32 1.15
C HIS A 654 3.98 -45.12 0.39
N THR A 655 4.62 -44.69 -0.70
CA THR A 655 4.07 -43.65 -1.59
C THR A 655 2.74 -44.11 -2.21
N SER A 656 2.58 -45.41 -2.51
CA SER A 656 1.33 -45.95 -3.04
C SER A 656 0.17 -45.88 -2.06
N GLU A 657 0.41 -46.12 -0.76
CA GLU A 657 -0.66 -46.00 0.25
C GLU A 657 -1.03 -44.54 0.49
N TYR A 658 -0.05 -43.64 0.46
CA TYR A 658 -0.27 -42.20 0.54
C TYR A 658 -1.13 -41.68 -0.62
N LEU A 659 -0.88 -42.14 -1.85
CA LEU A 659 -1.65 -41.73 -3.03
C LEU A 659 -3.08 -42.29 -3.10
N LYS A 660 -3.42 -43.30 -2.28
CA LYS A 660 -4.81 -43.80 -2.12
C LYS A 660 -5.64 -42.95 -1.17
N SER A 661 -5.04 -42.02 -0.42
CA SER A 661 -5.75 -41.28 0.64
C SER A 661 -6.75 -40.21 0.16
N PRO A 662 -6.61 -39.55 -1.01
CA PRO A 662 -7.60 -38.58 -1.48
C PRO A 662 -8.79 -39.27 -2.20
N PRO A 663 -10.05 -38.92 -1.90
CA PRO A 663 -11.23 -39.59 -2.46
C PRO A 663 -11.42 -39.44 -3.98
N ASN A 664 -10.65 -38.54 -4.62
CA ASN A 664 -10.79 -38.16 -6.03
C ASN A 664 -9.65 -38.67 -6.93
N ILE A 665 -8.77 -39.54 -6.41
CA ILE A 665 -7.66 -40.14 -7.19
C ILE A 665 -7.87 -41.65 -7.29
N ARG A 666 -8.02 -42.16 -8.52
CA ARG A 666 -7.95 -43.61 -8.80
C ARG A 666 -6.51 -43.97 -9.13
N ALA A 667 -5.70 -44.12 -8.10
CA ALA A 667 -4.35 -44.64 -8.28
C ALA A 667 -4.39 -46.17 -8.50
N GLN A 668 -3.93 -46.61 -9.67
CA GLN A 668 -3.56 -48.01 -9.94
C GLN A 668 -2.05 -48.10 -10.06
N PHE A 669 -1.48 -49.14 -9.46
CA PHE A 669 -0.04 -49.22 -9.21
C PHE A 669 0.56 -50.41 -9.95
N ARG A 670 1.59 -50.15 -10.75
CA ARG A 670 2.58 -51.17 -11.14
C ARG A 670 3.91 -50.75 -10.56
N VAL A 671 4.56 -51.66 -9.84
CA VAL A 671 5.92 -51.52 -9.36
C VAL A 671 6.81 -52.32 -10.29
N TRP A 672 7.52 -51.64 -11.18
CA TRP A 672 8.57 -52.26 -11.98
C TRP A 672 9.84 -52.35 -11.14
N HIS A 673 10.58 -53.47 -11.27
CA HIS A 673 11.83 -53.71 -10.57
C HIS A 673 12.97 -53.91 -11.58
N ARG A 674 13.93 -52.98 -11.64
CA ARG A 674 15.22 -53.19 -12.29
C ARG A 674 16.27 -52.30 -11.64
N ASN A 675 17.38 -52.89 -11.20
CA ASN A 675 18.48 -52.19 -10.53
C ASN A 675 17.98 -51.28 -9.37
N ASP A 676 17.24 -51.88 -8.44
CA ASP A 676 16.68 -51.31 -7.20
C ASP A 676 15.64 -50.17 -7.35
N LEU A 677 15.57 -49.51 -8.51
CA LEU A 677 14.57 -48.51 -8.84
C LEU A 677 13.13 -49.06 -8.92
N ALA A 678 12.18 -48.29 -8.39
CA ALA A 678 10.73 -48.52 -8.47
C ALA A 678 9.99 -47.24 -8.91
N VAL A 679 9.02 -47.35 -9.81
CA VAL A 679 8.21 -46.20 -10.30
C VAL A 679 6.75 -46.37 -9.87
N CYS A 680 6.11 -45.28 -9.48
CA CYS A 680 4.72 -45.23 -9.01
C CYS A 680 3.95 -44.14 -9.79
N LEU A 681 2.81 -44.50 -10.39
CA LEU A 681 1.98 -43.60 -11.21
C LEU A 681 0.60 -43.40 -10.56
N GLY A 682 0.05 -42.18 -10.66
CA GLY A 682 -1.28 -41.83 -10.18
C GLY A 682 -2.00 -40.85 -11.12
N VAL A 683 -3.31 -41.04 -11.28
CA VAL A 683 -4.16 -40.27 -12.21
C VAL A 683 -5.46 -39.86 -11.52
N SER A 684 -5.93 -38.63 -11.75
CA SER A 684 -7.19 -38.12 -11.20
C SER A 684 -8.41 -38.51 -12.04
N ASN A 685 -9.58 -38.52 -11.41
CA ASN A 685 -10.69 -39.41 -11.79
C ASN A 685 -11.64 -38.91 -12.91
N GLU A 686 -11.29 -37.86 -13.66
CA GLU A 686 -12.17 -37.27 -14.71
C GLU A 686 -11.99 -37.86 -16.12
N MET A 687 -11.12 -38.88 -16.29
CA MET A 687 -10.97 -39.57 -17.58
C MET A 687 -12.04 -40.63 -17.83
N ALA A 688 -12.65 -40.55 -19.02
CA ALA A 688 -13.49 -41.60 -19.57
C ALA A 688 -12.65 -42.74 -20.16
N SER A 689 -12.53 -43.85 -19.43
CA SER A 689 -12.21 -45.20 -19.96
C SER A 689 -10.88 -45.43 -20.71
N THR A 690 -9.93 -44.51 -20.71
CA THR A 690 -8.54 -44.86 -21.05
C THR A 690 -7.97 -45.70 -19.91
N ASP A 691 -7.98 -47.03 -20.10
CA ASP A 691 -7.65 -47.97 -19.03
C ASP A 691 -6.20 -47.77 -18.56
N VAL A 692 -5.99 -47.63 -17.24
CA VAL A 692 -4.68 -47.29 -16.68
C VAL A 692 -3.65 -48.39 -16.95
N GLU A 693 -4.11 -49.64 -17.10
CA GLU A 693 -3.36 -50.78 -17.65
C GLU A 693 -2.72 -50.47 -19.02
N THR A 694 -3.43 -49.79 -19.92
CA THR A 694 -2.94 -49.42 -21.26
C THR A 694 -1.82 -48.39 -21.15
N LEU A 695 -2.01 -47.38 -20.29
CA LEU A 695 -1.03 -46.32 -20.06
C LEU A 695 0.26 -46.88 -19.43
N ALA A 696 0.12 -47.77 -18.44
CA ALA A 696 1.23 -48.47 -17.80
C ALA A 696 2.00 -49.36 -18.80
N ALA A 697 1.30 -50.17 -19.61
CA ALA A 697 1.92 -51.02 -20.62
C ALA A 697 2.63 -50.22 -21.72
N MET A 698 2.12 -49.03 -22.09
CA MET A 698 2.75 -48.15 -23.07
C MET A 698 4.02 -47.49 -22.52
N VAL A 699 4.04 -47.08 -21.24
CA VAL A 699 5.25 -46.61 -20.56
C VAL A 699 6.29 -47.74 -20.50
N GLU A 700 5.88 -48.93 -20.05
CA GLU A 700 6.73 -50.14 -19.98
C GLU A 700 7.36 -50.49 -21.34
N SER A 701 6.62 -50.31 -22.45
CA SER A 701 7.12 -50.56 -23.82
C SER A 701 8.15 -49.53 -24.36
N ARG A 702 8.36 -48.41 -23.66
CA ARG A 702 9.20 -47.29 -24.12
C ARG A 702 10.33 -46.92 -23.17
N LEU A 703 10.39 -47.54 -21.99
CA LEU A 703 11.59 -47.51 -21.17
C LEU A 703 12.70 -48.30 -21.89
N PRO A 704 13.94 -47.76 -22.00
CA PRO A 704 15.07 -48.55 -22.48
C PRO A 704 15.37 -49.69 -21.50
N ASP A 705 15.80 -50.84 -22.02
CA ASP A 705 16.00 -52.11 -21.28
C ASP A 705 16.52 -51.97 -19.84
#